data_AF-A0A411YD71-F1
#
_entry.id   AF-A0A411YD71-F1
#
_cell.length_a   1.000
_cell.length_b   1.000
_cell.length_c   1.000
_cell.angle_alpha   90.00
_cell.angle_beta   90.00
_cell.angle_gamma   90.00
#
_symmetry.space_group_name_H-M   'P 1'
#
loop_
_entity.id
_entity.type
_entity.pdbx_description
1 polymer ?
#
loop_
_entity_poly.entity_id
_entity_poly.type
_entity_poly.pdbx_seq_one_letter_code
_entity_poly.pdbx_strand_id
1 'polypeptide(L)'
;MNVGTEQPSSRGSRRTSRRATSTLVVLIALVVSLSASTAVAREAPSDPEISPPVGALDAPDDEIMVGLAAPVRPEGELTVTQRGRQRHRISRMQASVADEIDQLGGEVLRRYETLALLAVSAPAHRHDDIAALDGVAEVAPNWRFERHLDDNVPITGATDVGVVDAGLTGAGQTVAIIDDGVQFDHEFFADAVGDSRVTEEACFLLGSPSTCPDGSDEQVGQGAAAPQPGADHGLHVTGIAAGSNPDGDGPARGMAPEADILGVNVFGTNGNTSFADLVSALEWVYGHTQGGYSVSAANMSISGGLELSAECESSYAALFAPAVEQLRSVGALVISAAGNNSSREFMGAPACVDSILSVGASDRFDNIAEFSNASAHTDLLAPGVEILSAGLDDSYRLHSGTSMAAPLTTGATALLAQATDDLDADDLSAALLASPVTIDDDRSGGTLGGLPRLDVPAALVALGERELAATTTTVRATPGEQLTVDLADLVMGEDPAGLTYDVTTDGGVAASMDDSQVHLEVPPDTEQGAVGVGWQAASGDAVAEAQLTVHVTPWQERGSVPAQRVAGAGIPPADITTDASGRLYVAGGRVTGTGTPNDVGPSPRVDRYDPATDQWDLILPLPFGPTDDVAMASDDQGRVYALSPDGVARFDPDDDEWGSIAELPSERILLAAASDHEGRIYAVGGFDRADGATSSLVERYDPSTDEWTEVASLETSREQLTTTTDADGRIYAVGGYDYDTEDSVAAVERFDPDVGEWETLAAMEEGRLGHAVGVDSDGHVLALRGTTPDPDTALWTHVNGSERYDPATDEWAATDHPPREGAMASAARSGDSLYLVGNLYQRTRAIEARGVKRMAGADRFATAAQLSADRFAPGVNVAYVASGTGFADALTGSVAAGIDEAPVLLVTADAVPGVIAEELARLSPERIVALGGSAAISADVVSELGTFTDGDVQRLSGPERFSTAAAISHATFAEADTVYVATGSDFPDGLAGAPAAVAAGGPLLLVTADAVPDATADEVARLDPERIVLLGGTGAIGPGVESALAAEAEVDRLAGSQRFATAALVADEFEDPSEVFVATGAEFADALTAGAVAGAAGAPVMLATADTLPEDTRVAITAFGPRAITVMGGTAAIGETVSTTLEELVAP
;
A
#
# COMPACT_ATOMS: atom_id res chain seq x y z
N MET A 1 17.24 12.29 -73.94
CA MET A 1 17.39 13.53 -74.75
C MET A 1 18.45 14.39 -74.06
N ASN A 2 19.35 15.12 -74.70
CA ASN A 2 19.75 15.19 -76.12
C ASN A 2 21.27 15.48 -76.15
N VAL A 3 22.12 14.66 -76.78
CA VAL A 3 22.43 14.56 -78.23
C VAL A 3 23.53 15.53 -78.68
N GLY A 4 24.62 14.94 -79.19
CA GLY A 4 25.60 15.57 -80.09
C GLY A 4 27.05 15.28 -79.67
N THR A 5 27.94 14.68 -80.48
CA THR A 5 27.85 14.03 -81.82
C THR A 5 28.98 12.96 -81.88
N GLU A 6 29.05 11.95 -82.77
CA GLU A 6 28.49 11.80 -84.12
C GLU A 6 28.42 10.32 -84.61
N GLN A 7 27.32 9.94 -85.31
CA GLN A 7 27.18 8.92 -86.40
C GLN A 7 27.65 7.43 -86.24
N PRO A 8 27.16 6.46 -87.09
CA PRO A 8 25.86 6.36 -87.78
C PRO A 8 25.22 4.93 -87.94
N SER A 9 23.90 4.78 -87.68
CA SER A 9 22.91 3.96 -88.44
C SER A 9 23.03 2.40 -88.57
N SER A 10 22.00 1.56 -88.85
CA SER A 10 20.52 1.61 -88.66
C SER A 10 19.82 0.25 -88.99
N ARG A 11 18.53 0.08 -88.59
CA ARG A 11 17.46 -0.87 -89.08
C ARG A 11 17.56 -2.40 -88.79
N GLY A 12 16.44 -3.04 -88.37
CA GLY A 12 16.17 -4.46 -88.72
C GLY A 12 15.24 -5.37 -87.85
N SER A 13 13.93 -5.41 -88.15
CA SER A 13 12.98 -6.57 -88.15
C SER A 13 13.08 -7.82 -87.21
N ARG A 14 12.01 -8.03 -86.42
CA ARG A 14 11.23 -9.28 -86.09
C ARG A 14 11.91 -10.65 -85.80
N ARG A 15 11.52 -11.22 -84.62
CA ARG A 15 11.62 -12.61 -84.08
C ARG A 15 13.01 -13.15 -83.61
N THR A 16 13.16 -13.21 -82.26
CA THR A 16 13.97 -14.15 -81.40
C THR A 16 15.49 -14.33 -81.66
N SER A 17 16.40 -14.34 -80.68
CA SER A 17 16.45 -14.00 -79.23
C SER A 17 17.94 -13.79 -78.82
N ARG A 18 18.31 -12.88 -77.88
CA ARG A 18 19.74 -12.44 -77.67
C ARG A 18 20.13 -11.96 -76.24
N ARG A 19 21.46 -11.84 -76.01
CA ARG A 19 22.21 -11.45 -74.76
C ARG A 19 22.53 -9.93 -74.64
N ALA A 20 22.97 -9.49 -73.45
CA ALA A 20 23.87 -8.34 -73.19
C ALA A 20 24.68 -8.54 -71.87
N THR A 21 25.58 -7.61 -71.48
CA THR A 21 26.50 -7.75 -70.31
C THR A 21 26.81 -6.40 -69.60
N SER A 22 27.09 -6.45 -68.28
CA SER A 22 27.84 -5.49 -67.43
C SER A 22 27.22 -4.14 -67.00
N THR A 23 27.29 -3.83 -65.68
CA THR A 23 27.79 -2.57 -65.00
C THR A 23 26.97 -2.18 -63.73
N LEU A 24 27.63 -1.51 -62.74
CA LEU A 24 27.09 -0.81 -61.52
C LEU A 24 26.67 -1.71 -60.31
N VAL A 25 26.70 -1.29 -59.01
CA VAL A 25 26.96 -0.01 -58.28
C VAL A 25 27.31 -0.24 -56.76
N VAL A 26 27.83 0.77 -56.00
CA VAL A 26 27.92 0.85 -54.48
C VAL A 26 28.88 -0.18 -53.78
N LEU A 27 29.47 -0.06 -52.56
CA LEU A 27 30.09 0.99 -51.67
C LEU A 27 31.02 0.19 -50.66
N ILE A 28 32.03 0.64 -49.86
CA ILE A 28 32.62 1.93 -49.39
C ILE A 28 31.85 2.55 -48.19
N ALA A 29 32.39 2.99 -47.03
CA ALA A 29 33.73 3.44 -46.54
C ALA A 29 33.87 3.30 -44.98
N LEU A 30 34.97 3.62 -44.25
CA LEU A 30 36.45 3.57 -44.45
C LEU A 30 37.20 3.90 -43.13
N VAL A 31 38.43 3.41 -42.94
CA VAL A 31 39.44 3.83 -41.92
C VAL A 31 40.31 5.00 -42.47
N VAL A 32 41.00 5.81 -41.63
CA VAL A 32 42.36 6.35 -41.94
C VAL A 32 43.02 7.08 -40.75
N SER A 33 44.36 7.18 -40.76
CA SER A 33 45.21 7.77 -39.72
C SER A 33 46.28 8.75 -40.25
N LEU A 34 46.89 9.53 -39.34
CA LEU A 34 48.15 10.30 -39.45
C LEU A 34 48.28 11.42 -40.53
N SER A 35 48.51 12.66 -40.08
CA SER A 35 49.78 13.44 -40.29
C SER A 35 49.59 14.96 -40.05
N ALA A 36 50.59 15.64 -39.49
CA ALA A 36 50.50 17.06 -39.07
C ALA A 36 51.03 18.08 -40.10
N SER A 37 50.56 19.34 -40.03
CA SER A 37 51.29 20.54 -40.51
C SER A 37 50.73 21.88 -39.97
N THR A 38 51.57 22.60 -39.23
CA THR A 38 51.71 24.08 -39.13
C THR A 38 50.48 25.00 -39.14
N ALA A 39 50.32 25.79 -38.07
CA ALA A 39 49.30 26.82 -37.92
C ALA A 39 49.50 28.07 -38.82
N VAL A 40 48.38 28.65 -39.24
CA VAL A 40 48.20 30.08 -39.59
C VAL A 40 46.85 30.50 -38.99
N ALA A 41 46.79 31.66 -38.36
CA ALA A 41 45.65 32.08 -37.55
C ALA A 41 44.34 32.29 -38.35
N ARG A 42 43.22 32.02 -37.68
CA ARG A 42 41.91 32.65 -37.91
C ARG A 42 41.52 33.40 -36.64
N GLU A 43 40.64 34.41 -36.78
CA GLU A 43 40.20 35.21 -35.64
C GLU A 43 39.55 34.36 -34.54
N ALA A 44 39.76 34.77 -33.30
CA ALA A 44 39.12 34.16 -32.15
C ALA A 44 37.60 34.38 -32.21
N PRO A 45 36.77 33.39 -31.82
CA PRO A 45 35.46 33.71 -31.29
C PRO A 45 35.66 34.59 -30.04
N SER A 46 34.76 35.55 -29.81
CA SER A 46 34.71 36.26 -28.53
C SER A 46 34.41 35.27 -27.41
N ASP A 47 35.02 35.49 -26.25
CA ASP A 47 34.80 34.67 -25.06
C ASP A 47 33.30 34.55 -24.75
N PRO A 48 32.80 33.36 -24.37
CA PRO A 48 31.81 33.34 -23.32
C PRO A 48 32.52 33.84 -22.05
N GLU A 49 32.13 35.01 -21.54
CA GLU A 49 32.44 35.32 -20.13
C GLU A 49 31.85 34.17 -19.31
N ILE A 50 32.69 33.49 -18.50
CA ILE A 50 32.22 32.48 -17.55
C ILE A 50 31.36 33.23 -16.53
N SER A 51 30.08 33.29 -16.85
CA SER A 51 29.06 33.86 -15.99
C SER A 51 28.86 32.85 -14.86
N PRO A 52 28.92 33.26 -13.59
CA PRO A 52 28.66 32.33 -12.50
C PRO A 52 27.27 31.71 -12.70
N PRO A 53 27.13 30.39 -12.52
CA PRO A 53 25.84 29.74 -12.63
C PRO A 53 24.85 30.34 -11.63
N VAL A 54 23.59 30.47 -12.05
CA VAL A 54 22.54 31.04 -11.19
C VAL A 54 22.34 30.08 -10.01
N GLY A 55 22.47 30.59 -8.79
CA GLY A 55 22.34 29.80 -7.56
C GLY A 55 23.67 29.45 -6.87
N ALA A 56 24.82 29.56 -7.54
CA ALA A 56 26.10 29.43 -6.85
C ALA A 56 26.41 30.70 -6.04
N LEU A 57 26.74 30.53 -4.75
CA LEU A 57 27.49 31.55 -4.04
C LEU A 57 28.88 31.67 -4.68
N ASP A 58 29.33 32.90 -4.93
CA ASP A 58 30.64 33.19 -5.52
C ASP A 58 31.74 32.33 -4.84
N ALA A 59 32.32 31.41 -5.61
CA ALA A 59 33.56 30.74 -5.20
C ALA A 59 34.64 31.82 -4.99
N PRO A 60 35.55 31.68 -4.01
CA PRO A 60 36.58 32.68 -3.81
C PRO A 60 37.42 32.81 -5.08
N ASP A 61 37.58 34.03 -5.60
CA ASP A 61 38.39 34.37 -6.79
C ASP A 61 39.82 33.78 -6.73
N ASP A 62 40.28 33.39 -5.54
CA ASP A 62 41.56 32.79 -5.27
C ASP A 62 41.55 31.28 -4.94
N GLU A 63 40.43 30.60 -4.65
CA GLU A 63 40.45 29.17 -4.30
C GLU A 63 40.18 28.23 -5.49
N ILE A 64 41.12 27.31 -5.77
CA ILE A 64 41.06 26.34 -6.86
C ILE A 64 41.48 24.93 -6.42
N MET A 65 40.96 23.95 -7.16
CA MET A 65 41.33 22.54 -7.12
C MET A 65 42.20 22.21 -8.33
N VAL A 66 43.33 21.53 -8.11
CA VAL A 66 44.36 21.28 -9.13
C VAL A 66 44.61 19.78 -9.27
N GLY A 67 44.11 19.20 -10.36
CA GLY A 67 44.33 17.81 -10.75
C GLY A 67 45.71 17.62 -11.38
N LEU A 68 46.41 16.57 -10.99
CA LEU A 68 47.78 16.29 -11.42
C LEU A 68 47.85 15.16 -12.45
N ALA A 69 48.75 15.29 -13.42
CA ALA A 69 49.01 14.31 -14.48
C ALA A 69 49.78 13.06 -14.00
N ALA A 70 49.50 12.61 -12.77
CA ALA A 70 49.97 11.34 -12.23
C ALA A 70 48.91 10.25 -12.51
N PRO A 71 49.26 9.12 -13.14
CA PRO A 71 48.29 8.03 -13.28
C PRO A 71 47.92 7.50 -11.90
N VAL A 72 46.62 7.39 -11.63
CA VAL A 72 46.02 6.79 -10.43
C VAL A 72 45.13 5.63 -10.87
N ARG A 73 44.86 4.72 -9.94
CA ARG A 73 43.80 3.70 -9.98
C ARG A 73 43.22 3.57 -8.58
N PRO A 74 41.92 3.29 -8.40
CA PRO A 74 41.34 3.06 -7.08
C PRO A 74 42.16 2.03 -6.28
N GLU A 75 42.53 2.37 -5.04
CA GLU A 75 43.47 1.57 -4.27
C GLU A 75 42.92 0.19 -3.87
N GLY A 76 41.60 -0.03 -3.83
CA GLY A 76 41.01 -1.34 -3.55
C GLY A 76 41.58 -2.42 -4.48
N GLU A 77 41.60 -2.14 -5.79
CA GLU A 77 42.16 -2.97 -6.86
C GLU A 77 43.69 -3.22 -6.77
N LEU A 78 44.39 -2.52 -5.88
CA LEU A 78 45.85 -2.50 -5.80
C LEU A 78 46.34 -3.30 -4.58
N THR A 79 47.33 -4.16 -4.78
CA THR A 79 48.04 -4.76 -3.62
C THR A 79 48.69 -3.67 -2.76
N VAL A 80 48.88 -3.94 -1.47
CA VAL A 80 49.57 -3.02 -0.51
C VAL A 80 50.91 -2.48 -1.05
N THR A 81 51.64 -3.28 -1.83
CA THR A 81 52.91 -2.86 -2.46
C THR A 81 52.73 -1.93 -3.68
N GLN A 82 51.56 -1.97 -4.35
CA GLN A 82 51.18 -1.03 -5.40
C GLN A 82 50.66 0.29 -4.79
N ARG A 83 49.78 0.23 -3.78
CA ARG A 83 49.27 1.39 -3.00
C ARG A 83 50.43 2.29 -2.54
N GLY A 84 51.38 1.74 -1.78
CA GLY A 84 52.57 2.48 -1.33
C GLY A 84 53.47 3.05 -2.45
N ARG A 85 53.42 2.53 -3.68
CA ARG A 85 54.10 3.12 -4.86
C ARG A 85 53.26 4.18 -5.56
N GLN A 86 51.94 4.15 -5.40
CA GLN A 86 51.01 5.17 -5.89
C GLN A 86 51.06 6.42 -5.01
N ARG A 87 50.87 6.28 -3.70
CA ARG A 87 51.00 7.40 -2.75
C ARG A 87 52.38 8.08 -2.84
N HIS A 88 53.46 7.30 -2.97
CA HIS A 88 54.82 7.83 -3.22
C HIS A 88 55.08 8.34 -4.67
N ARG A 89 54.15 8.18 -5.60
CA ARG A 89 54.14 8.86 -6.91
C ARG A 89 53.39 10.19 -6.79
N ILE A 90 52.20 10.16 -6.22
CA ILE A 90 51.32 11.31 -5.93
C ILE A 90 52.06 12.36 -5.11
N SER A 91 52.53 11.99 -3.92
CA SER A 91 53.26 12.88 -2.99
C SER A 91 54.47 13.58 -3.64
N ARG A 92 55.18 12.92 -4.57
CA ARG A 92 56.30 13.55 -5.30
C ARG A 92 55.86 14.49 -6.42
N MET A 93 54.72 14.22 -7.07
CA MET A 93 54.14 15.14 -8.05
C MET A 93 53.57 16.38 -7.36
N GLN A 94 52.77 16.16 -6.30
CA GLN A 94 52.25 17.20 -5.42
C GLN A 94 53.35 18.09 -4.82
N ALA A 95 54.52 17.53 -4.48
CA ALA A 95 55.65 18.32 -4.02
C ALA A 95 56.23 19.21 -5.13
N SER A 96 56.45 18.67 -6.33
CA SER A 96 57.00 19.44 -7.47
C SER A 96 56.08 20.59 -7.88
N VAL A 97 54.79 20.30 -8.07
CA VAL A 97 53.80 21.31 -8.50
C VAL A 97 53.56 22.33 -7.40
N ALA A 98 53.60 21.96 -6.12
CA ALA A 98 53.51 22.92 -5.02
C ALA A 98 54.71 23.89 -4.93
N ASP A 99 55.94 23.40 -5.15
CA ASP A 99 57.13 24.26 -5.22
C ASP A 99 57.01 25.28 -6.38
N GLU A 100 56.28 24.95 -7.44
CA GLU A 100 56.01 25.86 -8.58
C GLU A 100 54.83 26.81 -8.30
N ILE A 101 53.79 26.37 -7.59
CA ILE A 101 52.67 27.22 -7.13
C ILE A 101 53.14 28.30 -6.13
N ASP A 102 54.03 27.96 -5.18
CA ASP A 102 54.67 28.95 -4.28
C ASP A 102 55.44 30.01 -5.07
N GLN A 103 56.20 29.60 -6.09
CA GLN A 103 56.88 30.52 -7.00
C GLN A 103 55.93 31.37 -7.86
N LEU A 104 54.71 30.89 -8.12
CA LEU A 104 53.67 31.69 -8.78
C LEU A 104 52.97 32.67 -7.82
N GLY A 105 53.08 32.47 -6.51
CA GLY A 105 52.46 33.30 -5.47
C GLY A 105 51.12 32.75 -4.96
N GLY A 106 50.92 31.43 -5.02
CA GLY A 106 49.82 30.71 -4.36
C GLY A 106 50.30 29.85 -3.19
N GLU A 107 49.36 29.36 -2.40
CA GLU A 107 49.54 28.53 -1.21
C GLU A 107 48.75 27.22 -1.37
N VAL A 108 49.36 26.08 -1.06
CA VAL A 108 48.67 24.77 -1.08
C VAL A 108 47.96 24.57 0.26
N LEU A 109 46.64 24.70 0.24
CA LEU A 109 45.76 24.55 1.40
C LEU A 109 45.69 23.09 1.87
N ARG A 110 45.45 22.16 0.94
CA ARG A 110 45.29 20.73 1.27
C ARG A 110 45.93 19.80 0.24
N ARG A 111 46.38 18.63 0.70
CA ARG A 111 47.03 17.57 -0.09
C ARG A 111 46.39 16.23 0.25
N TYR A 112 45.91 15.53 -0.76
CA TYR A 112 45.27 14.21 -0.60
C TYR A 112 46.32 13.09 -0.73
N GLU A 113 46.21 12.00 0.05
CA GLU A 113 47.24 10.95 0.08
C GLU A 113 47.08 9.92 -1.06
N THR A 114 45.83 9.62 -1.40
CA THR A 114 45.39 8.59 -2.34
C THR A 114 45.06 9.16 -3.72
N LEU A 115 44.62 10.42 -3.77
CA LEU A 115 44.19 11.13 -4.97
C LEU A 115 45.29 12.05 -5.52
N ALA A 116 45.38 12.15 -6.85
CA ALA A 116 46.34 13.02 -7.54
C ALA A 116 45.87 14.48 -7.62
N LEU A 117 45.49 15.06 -6.47
CA LEU A 117 44.77 16.32 -6.36
C LEU A 117 45.45 17.26 -5.33
N LEU A 118 45.19 18.56 -5.43
CA LEU A 118 45.57 19.61 -4.47
C LEU A 118 44.44 20.63 -4.33
N ALA A 119 44.23 21.16 -3.12
CA ALA A 119 43.45 22.38 -2.89
C ALA A 119 44.42 23.56 -2.70
N VAL A 120 44.15 24.71 -3.33
CA VAL A 120 45.12 25.80 -3.53
C VAL A 120 44.43 27.16 -3.42
N SER A 121 45.03 28.11 -2.70
CA SER A 121 44.71 29.54 -2.82
C SER A 121 45.75 30.22 -3.71
N ALA A 122 45.34 30.80 -4.84
CA ALA A 122 46.18 31.56 -5.76
C ALA A 122 45.32 32.62 -6.47
N PRO A 123 45.74 33.90 -6.56
CA PRO A 123 44.89 34.95 -7.15
C PRO A 123 44.46 34.67 -8.60
N ALA A 124 43.16 34.80 -8.92
CA ALA A 124 42.53 34.58 -10.24
C ALA A 124 43.44 34.70 -11.48
N HIS A 125 44.14 35.84 -11.62
CA HIS A 125 45.06 36.14 -12.71
C HIS A 125 46.31 35.22 -12.82
N ARG A 126 46.37 34.15 -12.02
CA ARG A 126 47.42 33.12 -11.99
C ARG A 126 46.87 31.71 -12.22
N HIS A 127 45.55 31.53 -12.34
CA HIS A 127 44.94 30.21 -12.58
C HIS A 127 45.40 29.63 -13.92
N ASP A 128 45.46 30.44 -14.99
CA ASP A 128 46.06 30.08 -16.29
C ASP A 128 47.54 29.67 -16.18
N ASP A 129 48.33 30.39 -15.36
CA ASP A 129 49.75 30.06 -15.14
C ASP A 129 49.91 28.73 -14.39
N ILE A 130 48.99 28.39 -13.49
CA ILE A 130 48.96 27.12 -12.74
C ILE A 130 48.51 25.97 -13.66
N ALA A 131 47.48 26.18 -14.47
CA ALA A 131 47.02 25.21 -15.47
C ALA A 131 48.09 24.89 -16.55
N ALA A 132 49.08 25.76 -16.73
CA ALA A 132 50.19 25.58 -17.64
C ALA A 132 51.45 24.91 -17.04
N LEU A 133 51.43 24.50 -15.77
CA LEU A 133 52.58 23.85 -15.10
C LEU A 133 52.80 22.40 -15.57
N ASP A 134 54.07 21.97 -15.62
CA ASP A 134 54.41 20.58 -15.99
C ASP A 134 54.00 19.62 -14.86
N GLY A 135 53.10 18.69 -15.17
CA GLY A 135 52.53 17.76 -14.19
C GLY A 135 51.16 18.18 -13.64
N VAL A 136 50.61 19.34 -14.01
CA VAL A 136 49.17 19.62 -13.88
C VAL A 136 48.44 18.99 -15.07
N ALA A 137 47.25 18.44 -14.81
CA ALA A 137 46.34 17.92 -15.83
C ALA A 137 45.14 18.86 -16.04
N GLU A 138 44.62 19.43 -14.95
CA GLU A 138 43.35 20.14 -14.92
C GLU A 138 43.28 21.09 -13.72
N VAL A 139 42.54 22.18 -13.87
CA VAL A 139 42.29 23.18 -12.81
C VAL A 139 40.81 23.53 -12.82
N ALA A 140 40.23 23.66 -11.64
CA ALA A 140 38.82 23.99 -11.45
C ALA A 140 38.63 24.87 -10.19
N PRO A 141 37.52 25.62 -10.05
CA PRO A 141 37.21 26.36 -8.81
C PRO A 141 37.11 25.44 -7.58
N ASN A 142 37.33 25.98 -6.38
CA ASN A 142 36.84 25.35 -5.15
C ASN A 142 35.35 25.73 -4.97
N TRP A 143 34.47 25.07 -5.73
CA TRP A 143 33.01 25.30 -5.65
C TRP A 143 32.50 25.16 -4.20
N ARG A 144 31.49 25.96 -3.88
CA ARG A 144 30.79 25.95 -2.58
C ARG A 144 29.38 25.41 -2.75
N PHE A 145 28.90 24.67 -1.75
CA PHE A 145 27.58 24.01 -1.76
C PHE A 145 26.84 24.39 -0.47
N GLU A 146 25.52 24.51 -0.55
CA GLU A 146 24.63 24.85 0.57
C GLU A 146 23.89 23.60 1.09
N ARG A 147 23.21 23.72 2.23
CA ARG A 147 22.16 22.79 2.69
C ARG A 147 20.80 23.27 2.18
N HIS A 148 19.89 22.36 1.85
CA HIS A 148 18.54 22.73 1.39
C HIS A 148 17.47 21.95 2.18
N LEU A 149 16.48 22.67 2.72
CA LEU A 149 15.46 22.16 3.63
C LEU A 149 14.12 22.86 3.40
N ASP A 150 13.02 22.12 3.39
CA ASP A 150 11.66 22.66 3.51
C ASP A 150 10.98 22.15 4.80
N ASP A 151 10.63 23.08 5.69
CA ASP A 151 9.95 22.82 6.97
C ASP A 151 8.42 22.77 6.79
N ASN A 152 7.76 21.63 7.06
CA ASN A 152 6.35 21.54 7.53
C ASN A 152 5.88 20.08 7.79
N VAL A 153 5.23 19.88 8.96
CA VAL A 153 4.07 18.96 9.22
C VAL A 153 4.35 17.40 9.11
N PRO A 154 3.54 16.49 9.74
CA PRO A 154 3.97 15.10 10.01
C PRO A 154 3.53 13.96 9.08
N ILE A 155 4.48 13.02 8.86
CA ILE A 155 4.25 11.59 8.61
C ILE A 155 5.16 10.77 9.55
N THR A 156 4.63 9.66 10.05
CA THR A 156 5.40 8.58 10.69
C THR A 156 5.18 7.27 9.93
N GLY A 157 6.22 6.44 9.77
CA GLY A 157 6.10 5.09 9.21
C GLY A 157 7.13 4.66 8.15
N ALA A 158 7.99 5.57 7.64
CA ALA A 158 8.92 5.26 6.54
C ALA A 158 10.03 4.23 6.86
N THR A 159 10.11 3.73 8.10
CA THR A 159 11.13 2.78 8.58
C THR A 159 10.56 1.41 8.99
N ASP A 160 9.24 1.20 8.89
CA ASP A 160 8.58 -0.09 9.16
C ASP A 160 8.41 -0.93 7.88
N VAL A 161 9.54 -1.23 7.23
CA VAL A 161 9.61 -2.02 5.99
C VAL A 161 9.56 -3.55 6.20
N GLY A 162 9.25 -4.03 7.40
CA GLY A 162 9.19 -5.47 7.75
C GLY A 162 10.53 -6.21 7.77
N VAL A 163 11.63 -5.57 7.35
CA VAL A 163 12.97 -6.18 7.22
C VAL A 163 13.57 -6.60 8.58
N VAL A 164 13.17 -5.95 9.67
CA VAL A 164 13.61 -6.34 11.03
C VAL A 164 12.99 -7.68 11.46
N ASP A 165 11.81 -8.03 10.96
CA ASP A 165 11.18 -9.33 11.24
C ASP A 165 11.89 -10.49 10.48
N ALA A 166 12.66 -10.15 9.43
CA ALA A 166 13.61 -11.05 8.79
C ALA A 166 14.99 -11.11 9.50
N GLY A 167 15.17 -10.35 10.59
CA GLY A 167 16.39 -10.34 11.40
C GLY A 167 17.53 -9.47 10.86
N LEU A 168 17.27 -8.60 9.88
CA LEU A 168 18.25 -7.64 9.36
C LEU A 168 18.08 -6.28 10.04
N THR A 169 19.20 -5.69 10.45
CA THR A 169 19.28 -4.53 11.35
C THR A 169 20.42 -3.55 11.00
N GLY A 170 21.32 -3.92 10.09
CA GLY A 170 22.58 -3.22 9.81
C GLY A 170 23.74 -3.64 10.71
N ALA A 171 23.55 -4.57 11.65
CA ALA A 171 24.60 -4.97 12.60
C ALA A 171 25.87 -5.49 11.91
N GLY A 172 27.01 -4.94 12.31
CA GLY A 172 28.32 -5.26 11.73
C GLY A 172 28.66 -4.50 10.43
N GLN A 173 27.74 -3.65 9.96
CA GLN A 173 27.97 -2.69 8.89
C GLN A 173 28.12 -1.27 9.46
N THR A 174 28.86 -0.42 8.74
CA THR A 174 29.12 0.97 9.10
C THR A 174 28.56 1.89 8.00
N VAL A 175 27.94 3.00 8.39
CA VAL A 175 27.51 4.08 7.49
C VAL A 175 28.25 5.37 7.84
N ALA A 176 28.70 6.11 6.83
CA ALA A 176 29.30 7.43 7.02
C ALA A 176 28.30 8.53 6.66
N ILE A 177 28.11 9.50 7.56
CA ILE A 177 27.23 10.66 7.35
C ILE A 177 28.11 11.90 7.19
N ILE A 178 28.13 12.45 5.96
CA ILE A 178 28.92 13.63 5.59
C ILE A 178 27.94 14.81 5.46
N ASP A 179 27.84 15.61 6.52
CA ASP A 179 26.80 16.62 6.69
C ASP A 179 27.24 17.74 7.66
N ASP A 180 26.33 18.41 8.38
CA ASP A 180 26.63 19.55 9.27
C ASP A 180 26.86 19.19 10.75
N GLY A 181 26.76 17.91 11.07
CA GLY A 181 27.21 17.31 12.31
C GLY A 181 26.38 16.12 12.77
N VAL A 182 26.85 15.44 13.81
CA VAL A 182 26.11 14.40 14.56
C VAL A 182 26.33 14.60 16.05
N GLN A 183 25.27 14.49 16.85
CA GLN A 183 25.37 14.56 18.30
C GLN A 183 25.74 13.16 18.84
N PHE A 184 27.02 12.97 19.18
CA PHE A 184 27.56 11.70 19.70
C PHE A 184 26.73 11.09 20.84
N ASP A 185 26.21 11.92 21.75
CA ASP A 185 25.54 11.49 22.98
C ASP A 185 24.00 11.53 22.92
N HIS A 186 23.40 11.70 21.73
CA HIS A 186 21.95 11.66 21.57
C HIS A 186 21.41 10.23 21.74
N GLU A 187 20.31 10.08 22.49
CA GLU A 187 19.71 8.77 22.80
C GLU A 187 19.43 7.88 21.58
N PHE A 188 19.11 8.46 20.41
CA PHE A 188 18.76 7.71 19.19
C PHE A 188 19.95 6.97 18.55
N PHE A 189 21.19 7.22 19.01
CA PHE A 189 22.40 6.52 18.55
C PHE A 189 23.02 5.61 19.62
N ALA A 190 22.34 5.41 20.74
CA ALA A 190 22.75 4.39 21.70
C ALA A 190 22.69 2.98 21.09
N ASP A 191 23.50 2.08 21.63
CA ASP A 191 23.35 0.63 21.48
C ASP A 191 22.51 0.04 22.63
N ALA A 192 22.30 -1.29 22.60
CA ALA A 192 21.53 -2.01 23.62
C ALA A 192 22.16 -2.04 25.03
N VAL A 193 23.35 -1.46 25.25
CA VAL A 193 23.96 -1.28 26.58
C VAL A 193 24.15 0.20 26.98
N GLY A 194 23.85 1.13 26.09
CA GLY A 194 23.92 2.58 26.32
C GLY A 194 25.27 3.22 25.98
N ASP A 195 26.14 2.52 25.23
CA ASP A 195 27.30 3.14 24.58
C ASP A 195 26.87 3.69 23.20
N SER A 196 27.57 4.71 22.66
CA SER A 196 27.18 5.33 21.38
C SER A 196 27.73 4.59 20.17
N ARG A 197 26.88 4.41 19.15
CA ARG A 197 27.22 3.87 17.82
C ARG A 197 27.87 4.92 16.90
N VAL A 198 28.02 6.17 17.34
CA VAL A 198 28.88 7.16 16.67
C VAL A 198 30.35 6.82 16.97
N THR A 199 30.91 5.88 16.21
CA THR A 199 32.20 5.24 16.49
C THR A 199 33.41 6.16 16.33
N GLU A 200 33.42 6.99 15.28
CA GLU A 200 34.45 7.99 15.01
C GLU A 200 33.81 9.28 14.48
N GLU A 201 34.49 10.40 14.69
CA GLU A 201 34.05 11.72 14.24
C GLU A 201 35.17 12.47 13.51
N ALA A 202 34.80 13.32 12.55
CA ALA A 202 35.70 14.27 11.92
C ALA A 202 35.02 15.60 11.57
N CYS A 203 35.84 16.63 11.33
CA CYS A 203 35.43 17.89 10.73
C CYS A 203 36.47 18.37 9.72
N PHE A 204 36.02 18.78 8.53
CA PHE A 204 36.86 19.34 7.46
C PHE A 204 36.26 20.66 6.99
N LEU A 205 36.93 21.77 7.29
CA LEU A 205 36.45 23.12 6.96
C LEU A 205 37.61 24.06 6.63
N LEU A 206 37.84 24.31 5.34
CA LEU A 206 38.77 25.36 4.91
C LEU A 206 38.18 26.76 5.22
N GLY A 207 38.82 27.50 6.12
CA GLY A 207 38.39 28.86 6.47
C GLY A 207 39.41 29.65 7.29
N SER A 208 39.27 30.97 7.34
CA SER A 208 40.12 31.83 8.18
C SER A 208 39.29 32.83 9.00
N PRO A 209 38.90 32.47 10.25
CA PRO A 209 39.13 31.19 10.92
C PRO A 209 38.24 30.05 10.38
N SER A 210 38.69 28.81 10.51
CA SER A 210 37.83 27.62 10.44
C SER A 210 36.79 27.64 11.57
N THR A 211 35.70 26.91 11.36
CA THR A 211 34.63 26.68 12.35
C THR A 211 34.52 25.24 12.83
N CYS A 212 35.53 24.39 12.60
CA CYS A 212 35.63 23.12 13.35
C CYS A 212 35.78 23.41 14.86
N PRO A 213 35.31 22.52 15.77
CA PRO A 213 35.23 22.81 17.20
C PRO A 213 36.54 23.23 17.91
N ASP A 214 37.71 22.79 17.44
CA ASP A 214 39.03 23.19 17.97
C ASP A 214 39.64 24.43 17.29
N GLY A 215 39.03 24.91 16.19
CA GLY A 215 39.46 26.05 15.40
C GLY A 215 40.53 25.78 14.34
N SER A 216 40.80 24.51 14.01
CA SER A 216 41.68 24.09 12.90
C SER A 216 40.88 23.70 11.64
N ASP A 217 41.55 23.55 10.50
CA ASP A 217 40.91 23.23 9.21
C ASP A 217 40.60 21.73 9.03
N GLU A 218 41.01 20.90 10.00
CA GLU A 218 40.83 19.44 10.07
C GLU A 218 40.89 18.98 11.55
N GLN A 219 39.77 18.51 12.09
CA GLN A 219 39.69 17.90 13.43
C GLN A 219 39.19 16.45 13.33
N VAL A 220 39.71 15.54 14.16
CA VAL A 220 39.27 14.13 14.22
C VAL A 220 39.16 13.63 15.66
N GLY A 221 38.29 12.64 15.88
CA GLY A 221 37.95 12.06 17.17
C GLY A 221 36.76 12.75 17.86
N GLN A 222 36.27 12.15 18.94
CA GLN A 222 35.03 12.53 19.64
C GLN A 222 34.85 14.05 19.85
N GLY A 223 33.69 14.57 19.46
CA GLY A 223 33.34 15.98 19.48
C GLY A 223 33.91 16.79 18.31
N ALA A 224 34.42 16.15 17.25
CA ALA A 224 34.81 16.83 16.01
C ALA A 224 33.60 17.11 15.10
N ALA A 225 32.68 16.16 14.99
CA ALA A 225 31.47 16.29 14.18
C ALA A 225 30.30 16.91 14.98
N ALA A 226 30.53 17.38 16.21
CA ALA A 226 29.52 18.00 17.05
C ALA A 226 28.75 19.12 16.30
N PRO A 227 27.41 19.07 16.25
CA PRO A 227 26.62 20.01 15.48
C PRO A 227 26.70 21.43 16.04
N GLN A 228 26.69 22.40 15.13
CA GLN A 228 26.65 23.82 15.49
C GLN A 228 25.24 24.23 15.98
N PRO A 229 25.09 25.32 16.76
CA PRO A 229 23.77 25.74 17.24
C PRO A 229 22.82 26.09 16.08
N GLY A 230 21.80 25.27 15.86
CA GLY A 230 20.87 25.39 14.71
C GLY A 230 21.36 24.66 13.45
N ALA A 231 22.23 23.66 13.60
CA ALA A 231 22.61 22.68 12.58
C ALA A 231 22.12 21.30 13.05
N ASP A 232 20.86 20.99 12.78
CA ASP A 232 20.18 19.73 13.11
C ASP A 232 19.95 18.82 11.90
N HIS A 233 20.39 19.24 10.72
CA HIS A 233 20.18 18.52 9.46
C HIS A 233 20.94 17.19 9.42
N GLY A 234 22.26 17.19 9.64
CA GLY A 234 23.08 15.97 9.68
C GLY A 234 22.68 15.02 10.80
N LEU A 235 22.16 15.58 11.90
CA LEU A 235 21.62 14.84 13.03
C LEU A 235 20.32 14.09 12.63
N HIS A 236 19.40 14.77 11.96
CA HIS A 236 18.17 14.20 11.42
C HIS A 236 18.46 13.13 10.36
N VAL A 237 19.37 13.41 9.43
CA VAL A 237 19.89 12.48 8.41
C VAL A 237 20.46 11.21 9.04
N THR A 238 21.27 11.34 10.10
CA THR A 238 21.84 10.19 10.83
C THR A 238 20.73 9.32 11.45
N GLY A 239 19.71 9.93 12.04
CA GLY A 239 18.57 9.20 12.63
C GLY A 239 17.74 8.42 11.60
N ILE A 240 17.58 8.94 10.38
CA ILE A 240 16.89 8.23 9.29
C ILE A 240 17.70 6.99 8.88
N ALA A 241 19.02 7.15 8.72
CA ALA A 241 19.89 6.06 8.29
C ALA A 241 20.01 4.96 9.35
N ALA A 242 20.27 5.31 10.61
CA ALA A 242 20.73 4.35 11.64
C ALA A 242 20.20 4.61 13.07
N GLY A 243 19.12 5.36 13.26
CA GLY A 243 18.54 5.59 14.59
C GLY A 243 17.94 4.33 15.24
N SER A 244 17.92 4.27 16.58
CA SER A 244 17.23 3.22 17.35
C SER A 244 16.79 3.77 18.71
N ASN A 245 15.49 3.68 19.02
CA ASN A 245 14.90 4.05 20.32
C ASN A 245 13.58 3.27 20.55
N PRO A 246 13.64 1.93 20.74
CA PRO A 246 12.43 1.09 20.81
C PRO A 246 11.58 1.29 22.08
N ASP A 247 12.13 1.93 23.12
CA ASP A 247 11.51 2.10 24.45
C ASP A 247 11.18 3.58 24.80
N GLY A 248 11.37 4.53 23.88
CA GLY A 248 11.31 5.99 24.15
C GLY A 248 10.21 6.76 23.42
N ASP A 249 10.13 8.07 23.69
CA ASP A 249 9.08 8.99 23.18
C ASP A 249 9.30 9.43 21.70
N GLY A 250 10.07 8.67 20.91
CA GLY A 250 10.51 9.01 19.55
C GLY A 250 10.06 8.02 18.45
N PRO A 251 10.53 8.20 17.20
CA PRO A 251 10.45 7.14 16.20
C PRO A 251 11.28 5.93 16.66
N ALA A 252 10.69 4.73 16.65
CA ALA A 252 11.32 3.54 17.24
C ALA A 252 12.65 3.13 16.58
N ARG A 253 12.81 3.41 15.27
CA ARG A 253 13.99 3.05 14.47
C ARG A 253 14.15 3.91 13.22
N GLY A 254 15.41 4.11 12.83
CA GLY A 254 15.83 4.40 11.46
C GLY A 254 15.80 3.13 10.59
N MET A 255 16.34 3.20 9.39
CA MET A 255 16.36 2.06 8.45
C MET A 255 17.33 0.95 8.90
N ALA A 256 18.52 1.28 9.38
CA ALA A 256 19.54 0.32 9.86
C ALA A 256 19.87 0.53 11.36
N PRO A 257 18.96 0.15 12.29
CA PRO A 257 19.03 0.52 13.70
C PRO A 257 20.23 -0.02 14.50
N GLU A 258 20.98 -0.98 13.98
CA GLU A 258 22.19 -1.54 14.62
C GLU A 258 23.48 -1.27 13.83
N ALA A 259 23.45 -0.42 12.80
CA ALA A 259 24.65 -0.01 12.08
C ALA A 259 25.54 0.92 12.94
N ASP A 260 26.85 0.82 12.74
CA ASP A 260 27.84 1.78 13.25
C ASP A 260 27.83 3.07 12.41
N ILE A 261 28.12 4.21 13.03
CA ILE A 261 28.08 5.53 12.40
C ILE A 261 29.49 6.15 12.40
N LEU A 262 29.91 6.70 11.26
CA LEU A 262 31.05 7.62 11.14
C LEU A 262 30.52 9.03 10.85
N GLY A 263 30.65 9.95 11.81
CA GLY A 263 30.15 11.31 11.67
C GLY A 263 31.18 12.26 11.06
N VAL A 264 30.85 12.98 9.99
CA VAL A 264 31.76 13.96 9.38
C VAL A 264 31.06 15.31 9.17
N ASN A 265 31.53 16.33 9.88
CA ASN A 265 31.06 17.71 9.69
C ASN A 265 31.84 18.39 8.55
N VAL A 266 31.12 18.85 7.53
CA VAL A 266 31.68 19.60 6.38
C VAL A 266 31.04 20.96 6.19
N PHE A 267 30.13 21.42 7.07
CA PHE A 267 29.44 22.71 6.94
C PHE A 267 29.86 23.73 8.01
N GLY A 268 30.31 24.91 7.55
CA GLY A 268 30.61 26.02 8.44
C GLY A 268 29.36 26.74 8.95
N THR A 269 29.54 27.69 9.89
CA THR A 269 28.46 28.49 10.49
C THR A 269 27.57 29.26 9.51
N ASN A 270 27.99 29.34 8.24
CA ASN A 270 27.27 30.03 7.17
C ASN A 270 26.30 29.11 6.41
N GLY A 271 26.28 27.81 6.71
CA GLY A 271 25.48 26.80 5.99
C GLY A 271 26.16 26.24 4.73
N ASN A 272 27.47 26.47 4.57
CA ASN A 272 28.21 26.17 3.34
C ASN A 272 29.35 25.15 3.57
N THR A 273 29.54 24.27 2.59
CA THR A 273 30.71 23.38 2.44
C THR A 273 31.52 23.74 1.17
N SER A 274 32.65 23.08 0.93
CA SER A 274 33.49 23.27 -0.27
C SER A 274 33.92 21.94 -0.91
N PHE A 275 34.27 21.96 -2.19
CA PHE A 275 34.73 20.77 -2.92
C PHE A 275 35.94 20.13 -2.22
N ALA A 276 36.89 20.94 -1.74
CA ALA A 276 38.03 20.44 -0.98
C ALA A 276 37.64 19.72 0.33
N ASP A 277 36.57 20.15 1.00
CA ASP A 277 36.10 19.55 2.25
C ASP A 277 35.34 18.24 2.03
N LEU A 278 34.51 18.16 0.97
CA LEU A 278 33.87 16.91 0.55
C LEU A 278 34.90 15.83 0.17
N VAL A 279 35.95 16.18 -0.58
CA VAL A 279 37.00 15.21 -0.94
C VAL A 279 37.78 14.73 0.30
N SER A 280 37.99 15.61 1.29
CA SER A 280 38.60 15.21 2.57
C SER A 280 37.73 14.24 3.36
N ALA A 281 36.42 14.46 3.41
CA ALA A 281 35.49 13.53 4.04
C ALA A 281 35.56 12.14 3.37
N LEU A 282 35.49 12.07 2.04
CA LEU A 282 35.55 10.80 1.30
C LEU A 282 36.91 10.08 1.46
N GLU A 283 38.04 10.81 1.44
CA GLU A 283 39.36 10.21 1.68
C GLU A 283 39.52 9.69 3.13
N TRP A 284 38.95 10.40 4.10
CA TRP A 284 38.94 9.98 5.51
C TRP A 284 38.06 8.74 5.74
N VAL A 285 36.87 8.68 5.13
CA VAL A 285 36.00 7.48 5.16
C VAL A 285 36.70 6.29 4.50
N TYR A 286 37.35 6.47 3.34
CA TYR A 286 38.18 5.42 2.74
C TYR A 286 39.31 4.98 3.69
N GLY A 287 39.93 5.91 4.43
CA GLY A 287 40.89 5.60 5.48
C GLY A 287 40.36 4.62 6.54
N HIS A 288 39.07 4.71 6.91
CA HIS A 288 38.45 3.84 7.90
C HIS A 288 38.18 2.43 7.39
N THR A 289 37.87 2.26 6.09
CA THR A 289 37.84 0.92 5.46
C THR A 289 39.19 0.19 5.58
N GLN A 290 40.30 0.95 5.55
CA GLN A 290 41.66 0.41 5.73
C GLN A 290 42.05 0.22 7.21
N GLY A 291 41.29 0.81 8.14
CA GLY A 291 41.37 0.57 9.58
C GLY A 291 40.64 -0.71 10.02
N GLY A 292 39.67 -1.19 9.23
CA GLY A 292 38.88 -2.39 9.49
C GLY A 292 37.39 -2.15 9.74
N TYR A 293 36.88 -0.95 9.46
CA TYR A 293 35.44 -0.65 9.49
C TYR A 293 34.76 -1.15 8.20
N SER A 294 33.62 -1.84 8.34
CA SER A 294 32.80 -2.35 7.23
C SER A 294 31.92 -1.24 6.64
N VAL A 295 32.53 -0.22 6.02
CA VAL A 295 31.76 0.90 5.46
C VAL A 295 30.98 0.44 4.22
N SER A 296 29.66 0.36 4.35
CA SER A 296 28.74 -0.05 3.28
C SER A 296 28.29 1.14 2.43
N ALA A 297 28.09 2.31 3.05
CA ALA A 297 27.65 3.52 2.38
C ALA A 297 28.21 4.80 3.01
N ALA A 298 28.42 5.83 2.18
CA ALA A 298 28.71 7.21 2.58
C ALA A 298 27.62 8.15 2.03
N ASN A 299 26.83 8.73 2.92
CA ASN A 299 25.74 9.64 2.60
C ASN A 299 26.21 11.09 2.55
N MET A 300 25.90 11.79 1.45
CA MET A 300 25.98 13.23 1.30
C MET A 300 24.60 13.80 1.01
N SER A 301 23.86 14.19 2.05
CA SER A 301 22.56 14.90 1.94
C SER A 301 22.77 16.37 1.55
N ILE A 302 23.53 16.58 0.48
CA ILE A 302 24.14 17.84 0.06
C ILE A 302 23.77 18.07 -1.40
N SER A 303 23.31 19.27 -1.74
CA SER A 303 23.00 19.67 -3.12
C SER A 303 23.21 21.17 -3.27
N GLY A 304 24.28 21.59 -3.94
CA GLY A 304 24.50 23.00 -4.25
C GLY A 304 23.58 23.53 -5.36
N GLY A 305 23.33 24.84 -5.35
CA GLY A 305 22.59 25.58 -6.39
C GLY A 305 23.35 25.72 -7.71
N LEU A 306 23.90 24.63 -8.23
CA LEU A 306 24.57 24.55 -9.52
C LEU A 306 23.57 24.02 -10.55
N GLU A 307 22.77 24.92 -11.15
CA GLU A 307 21.70 24.63 -12.12
C GLU A 307 22.23 24.11 -13.48
N LEU A 308 22.94 22.98 -13.50
CA LEU A 308 23.92 22.69 -14.55
C LEU A 308 23.82 21.28 -15.14
N SER A 309 23.01 21.16 -16.20
CA SER A 309 23.05 20.04 -17.16
C SER A 309 24.33 19.97 -18.00
N ALA A 310 25.28 20.90 -17.79
CA ALA A 310 26.53 21.01 -18.54
C ALA A 310 27.80 20.82 -17.68
N GLU A 311 27.72 20.89 -16.34
CA GLU A 311 28.91 20.71 -15.47
C GLU A 311 29.14 19.29 -14.98
N CYS A 312 28.19 18.37 -15.21
CA CYS A 312 28.39 16.93 -15.03
C CYS A 312 29.38 16.36 -16.07
N GLU A 313 29.52 17.01 -17.25
CA GLU A 313 30.61 16.76 -18.22
C GLU A 313 31.87 17.67 -18.01
N SER A 314 32.01 18.34 -16.86
CA SER A 314 33.10 19.31 -16.63
C SER A 314 34.27 18.80 -15.77
N SER A 315 35.25 19.69 -15.56
CA SER A 315 36.37 19.52 -14.63
C SER A 315 35.95 19.32 -13.17
N TYR A 316 34.69 19.59 -12.79
CA TYR A 316 34.17 19.17 -11.49
C TYR A 316 34.13 17.64 -11.38
N ALA A 317 33.34 17.00 -12.25
CA ALA A 317 33.14 15.55 -12.23
C ALA A 317 34.46 14.80 -12.45
N ALA A 318 35.31 15.28 -13.37
CA ALA A 318 36.62 14.70 -13.65
C ALA A 318 37.57 14.71 -12.44
N LEU A 319 37.45 15.69 -11.54
CA LEU A 319 38.26 15.78 -10.31
C LEU A 319 37.57 15.17 -9.08
N PHE A 320 36.24 15.08 -9.04
CA PHE A 320 35.46 14.51 -7.94
C PHE A 320 35.34 12.97 -8.03
N ALA A 321 35.04 12.44 -9.22
CA ALA A 321 34.79 11.00 -9.43
C ALA A 321 35.90 10.07 -8.88
N PRO A 322 37.21 10.39 -8.96
CA PRO A 322 38.25 9.56 -8.37
C PRO A 322 38.14 9.35 -6.85
N ALA A 323 37.51 10.28 -6.11
CA ALA A 323 37.23 10.11 -4.67
C ALA A 323 36.10 9.09 -4.42
N VAL A 324 35.11 9.06 -5.31
CA VAL A 324 33.95 8.14 -5.26
C VAL A 324 34.35 6.74 -5.71
N GLU A 325 35.08 6.62 -6.82
CA GLU A 325 35.66 5.35 -7.30
C GLU A 325 36.57 4.70 -6.24
N GLN A 326 37.27 5.51 -5.44
CA GLN A 326 38.12 5.02 -4.36
C GLN A 326 37.30 4.31 -3.25
N LEU A 327 36.08 4.76 -2.96
CA LEU A 327 35.16 4.08 -2.04
C LEU A 327 34.48 2.86 -2.69
N ARG A 328 33.97 2.96 -3.92
CA ARG A 328 33.37 1.82 -4.65
C ARG A 328 34.35 0.65 -4.79
N SER A 329 35.65 0.93 -4.98
CA SER A 329 36.69 -0.10 -5.06
C SER A 329 36.91 -0.95 -3.79
N VAL A 330 36.26 -0.59 -2.68
CA VAL A 330 36.28 -1.34 -1.40
C VAL A 330 34.86 -1.68 -0.91
N GLY A 331 33.86 -1.69 -1.79
CA GLY A 331 32.47 -2.08 -1.49
C GLY A 331 31.58 -0.94 -0.97
N ALA A 332 32.14 0.24 -0.66
CA ALA A 332 31.38 1.36 -0.14
C ALA A 332 30.68 2.15 -1.25
N LEU A 333 29.35 2.22 -1.23
CA LEU A 333 28.60 3.15 -2.06
C LEU A 333 28.75 4.59 -1.59
N VAL A 334 28.64 5.53 -2.52
CA VAL A 334 28.46 6.96 -2.22
C VAL A 334 27.07 7.36 -2.70
N ILE A 335 26.27 7.91 -1.79
CA ILE A 335 24.84 8.19 -1.99
C ILE A 335 24.62 9.68 -1.78
N SER A 336 23.87 10.34 -2.66
CA SER A 336 23.68 11.79 -2.56
C SER A 336 22.29 12.27 -2.96
N ALA A 337 21.82 13.30 -2.26
CA ALA A 337 20.53 13.95 -2.47
C ALA A 337 20.48 14.70 -3.82
N ALA A 338 19.46 14.45 -4.64
CA ALA A 338 19.32 15.05 -5.97
C ALA A 338 19.16 16.59 -5.98
N GLY A 339 18.69 17.16 -4.86
CA GLY A 339 18.42 18.59 -4.68
C GLY A 339 16.92 18.94 -4.69
N ASN A 340 16.58 20.10 -4.11
CA ASN A 340 15.19 20.51 -3.87
C ASN A 340 14.78 21.74 -4.72
N ASN A 341 15.15 21.79 -6.01
CA ASN A 341 14.95 22.97 -6.87
C ASN A 341 13.77 22.83 -7.87
N SER A 342 12.90 21.84 -7.67
CA SER A 342 11.82 21.42 -8.58
C SER A 342 12.30 21.11 -10.02
N SER A 343 13.59 20.82 -10.20
CA SER A 343 14.18 20.72 -11.54
C SER A 343 13.85 19.41 -12.24
N ARG A 344 13.68 19.52 -13.57
CA ARG A 344 13.50 18.38 -14.49
C ARG A 344 14.70 18.17 -15.43
N GLU A 345 15.60 19.14 -15.47
CA GLU A 345 16.68 19.24 -16.48
C GLU A 345 18.09 19.11 -15.88
N PHE A 346 18.24 19.33 -14.57
CA PHE A 346 19.54 19.26 -13.88
C PHE A 346 19.43 18.60 -12.50
N MET A 347 20.57 18.13 -12.00
CA MET A 347 20.78 17.66 -10.63
C MET A 347 21.63 18.67 -9.87
N GLY A 348 21.52 18.70 -8.54
CA GLY A 348 22.51 19.38 -7.71
C GLY A 348 23.82 18.57 -7.66
N ALA A 349 24.96 19.27 -7.68
CA ALA A 349 26.24 18.63 -7.36
C ALA A 349 26.36 18.45 -5.82
N PRO A 350 26.94 17.34 -5.33
CA PRO A 350 27.72 16.33 -6.06
C PRO A 350 26.90 15.26 -6.80
N ALA A 351 25.59 15.13 -6.57
CA ALA A 351 24.75 14.02 -7.03
C ALA A 351 24.60 13.83 -8.56
N CYS A 352 25.32 14.58 -9.40
CA CYS A 352 25.31 14.41 -10.86
C CYS A 352 26.56 13.73 -11.44
N VAL A 353 27.42 13.19 -10.57
CA VAL A 353 28.60 12.40 -10.97
C VAL A 353 28.19 10.92 -11.11
N ASP A 354 28.29 10.34 -12.31
CA ASP A 354 27.86 8.97 -12.69
C ASP A 354 28.24 7.82 -11.73
N SER A 355 29.24 8.02 -10.87
CA SER A 355 29.69 7.03 -9.88
C SER A 355 29.02 7.16 -8.50
N ILE A 356 28.20 8.18 -8.26
CA ILE A 356 27.37 8.37 -7.06
C ILE A 356 25.97 7.82 -7.34
N LEU A 357 25.37 7.12 -6.37
CA LEU A 357 23.94 6.76 -6.43
C LEU A 357 23.12 7.99 -6.01
N SER A 358 22.43 8.61 -6.96
CA SER A 358 21.65 9.82 -6.72
C SER A 358 20.21 9.51 -6.32
N VAL A 359 19.71 10.22 -5.31
CA VAL A 359 18.41 9.93 -4.69
C VAL A 359 17.51 11.17 -4.69
N GLY A 360 16.43 11.10 -5.47
CA GLY A 360 15.32 12.06 -5.42
C GLY A 360 14.29 11.68 -4.34
N ALA A 361 13.36 12.59 -4.06
CA ALA A 361 12.34 12.42 -3.03
C ALA A 361 10.98 12.05 -3.64
N SER A 362 10.36 11.00 -3.12
CA SER A 362 8.92 10.74 -3.30
C SER A 362 8.09 11.21 -2.10
N ASP A 363 6.80 11.43 -2.33
CA ASP A 363 5.80 11.59 -1.28
C ASP A 363 5.18 10.24 -0.85
N ARG A 364 4.27 10.27 0.12
CA ARG A 364 3.53 9.07 0.63
C ARG A 364 2.54 8.44 -0.36
N PHE A 365 2.44 8.97 -1.58
CA PHE A 365 1.58 8.45 -2.64
C PHE A 365 2.41 7.94 -3.83
N ASP A 366 3.74 7.83 -3.67
CA ASP A 366 4.71 7.53 -4.73
C ASP A 366 4.65 8.52 -5.90
N ASN A 367 4.29 9.80 -5.66
CA ASN A 367 4.62 10.89 -6.59
C ASN A 367 6.06 11.37 -6.35
N ILE A 368 6.71 11.93 -7.36
CA ILE A 368 7.90 12.76 -7.13
C ILE A 368 7.49 14.03 -6.37
N ALA A 369 8.13 14.30 -5.23
CA ALA A 369 7.83 15.47 -4.41
C ALA A 369 8.03 16.77 -5.21
N GLU A 370 7.15 17.76 -5.04
CA GLU A 370 7.14 18.99 -5.88
C GLU A 370 8.51 19.68 -5.92
N PHE A 371 9.21 19.75 -4.78
CA PHE A 371 10.55 20.30 -4.64
C PHE A 371 11.65 19.44 -5.26
N SER A 372 11.49 18.12 -5.45
CA SER A 372 12.60 17.24 -5.84
C SER A 372 13.13 17.57 -7.24
N ASN A 373 14.44 17.65 -7.38
CA ASN A 373 15.08 17.44 -8.67
C ASN A 373 14.82 16.00 -9.12
N ALA A 374 14.49 15.81 -10.40
CA ALA A 374 14.37 14.51 -11.05
C ALA A 374 14.75 14.68 -12.54
N SER A 375 15.87 14.11 -12.96
CA SER A 375 16.40 14.26 -14.32
C SER A 375 16.89 12.93 -14.88
N ALA A 376 17.40 12.91 -16.12
CA ALA A 376 18.02 11.72 -16.71
C ALA A 376 19.31 11.22 -15.98
N HIS A 377 19.78 11.95 -14.97
CA HIS A 377 20.87 11.54 -14.06
C HIS A 377 20.36 11.19 -12.65
N THR A 378 19.05 11.03 -12.45
CA THR A 378 18.49 10.53 -11.18
C THR A 378 18.42 9.01 -11.24
N ASP A 379 19.08 8.33 -10.29
CA ASP A 379 19.14 6.87 -10.29
C ASP A 379 17.96 6.25 -9.54
N LEU A 380 17.60 6.81 -8.38
CA LEU A 380 16.62 6.25 -7.46
C LEU A 380 15.75 7.35 -6.82
N LEU A 381 14.54 6.97 -6.38
CA LEU A 381 13.66 7.78 -5.54
C LEU A 381 13.46 7.09 -4.18
N ALA A 382 13.34 7.85 -3.09
CA ALA A 382 12.93 7.32 -1.80
C ALA A 382 12.04 8.33 -1.04
N PRO A 383 11.23 7.90 -0.05
CA PRO A 383 10.37 8.81 0.70
C PRO A 383 11.14 9.96 1.34
N GLY A 384 10.81 11.20 0.97
CA GLY A 384 11.53 12.41 1.40
C GLY A 384 10.63 13.54 1.88
N VAL A 385 9.37 13.23 2.20
CA VAL A 385 8.32 14.21 2.56
C VAL A 385 7.82 13.93 3.98
N GLU A 386 7.76 14.98 4.81
CA GLU A 386 7.23 14.95 6.19
C GLU A 386 7.90 13.91 7.13
N ILE A 387 9.21 13.64 6.99
CA ILE A 387 9.91 12.53 7.69
C ILE A 387 10.32 12.87 9.14
N LEU A 388 9.91 12.05 10.11
CA LEU A 388 10.29 12.17 11.53
C LEU A 388 11.65 11.52 11.84
N SER A 389 12.59 12.29 12.43
CA SER A 389 13.88 11.80 12.90
C SER A 389 14.48 12.72 13.98
N ALA A 390 15.70 12.42 14.45
CA ALA A 390 16.42 13.14 15.51
C ALA A 390 16.61 14.65 15.25
N GLY A 391 16.79 15.40 16.33
CA GLY A 391 17.05 16.83 16.35
C GLY A 391 17.67 17.27 17.68
N LEU A 392 18.28 18.45 17.70
CA LEU A 392 19.13 18.90 18.82
C LEU A 392 18.41 18.87 20.18
N ASP A 393 19.20 18.68 21.24
CA ASP A 393 18.77 18.57 22.65
C ASP A 393 17.86 17.35 22.93
N ASP A 394 18.20 16.18 22.37
CA ASP A 394 17.42 14.93 22.44
C ASP A 394 15.94 15.13 22.03
N SER A 395 15.73 15.76 20.87
CA SER A 395 14.40 16.02 20.32
C SER A 395 14.16 15.29 19.00
N TYR A 396 12.91 15.28 18.54
CA TYR A 396 12.52 14.70 17.26
C TYR A 396 11.79 15.73 16.40
N ARG A 397 12.09 15.76 15.10
CA ARG A 397 11.69 16.81 14.16
C ARG A 397 11.28 16.24 12.81
N LEU A 398 10.50 17.04 12.08
CA LEU A 398 9.90 16.70 10.80
C LEU A 398 10.50 17.57 9.71
N HIS A 399 11.12 16.94 8.72
CA HIS A 399 11.76 17.64 7.60
C HIS A 399 11.35 17.02 6.26
N SER A 400 11.32 17.85 5.22
CA SER A 400 11.15 17.43 3.83
C SER A 400 12.37 17.83 2.99
N GLY A 401 12.78 16.92 2.10
CA GLY A 401 13.90 17.12 1.19
C GLY A 401 14.42 15.80 0.61
N THR A 402 15.11 15.90 -0.53
CA THR A 402 15.97 14.82 -1.05
C THR A 402 17.03 14.39 -0.03
N SER A 403 17.42 15.32 0.86
CA SER A 403 18.23 15.07 2.06
C SER A 403 17.68 14.02 3.02
N MET A 404 16.36 13.78 3.06
CA MET A 404 15.72 12.76 3.90
C MET A 404 15.55 11.42 3.14
N ALA A 405 15.50 11.47 1.80
CA ALA A 405 15.42 10.28 0.94
C ALA A 405 16.77 9.54 0.84
N ALA A 406 17.88 10.26 0.69
CA ALA A 406 19.24 9.71 0.62
C ALA A 406 19.64 8.82 1.84
N PRO A 407 19.35 9.20 3.11
CA PRO A 407 19.67 8.36 4.27
C PRO A 407 18.80 7.10 4.39
N LEU A 408 17.56 7.06 3.86
CA LEU A 408 16.80 5.80 3.76
C LEU A 408 17.54 4.80 2.85
N THR A 409 18.02 5.27 1.70
CA THR A 409 18.82 4.45 0.77
C THR A 409 20.16 4.02 1.41
N THR A 410 20.76 4.89 2.22
CA THR A 410 22.00 4.60 2.97
C THR A 410 21.79 3.48 3.99
N GLY A 411 20.72 3.54 4.79
CA GLY A 411 20.38 2.45 5.71
C GLY A 411 19.99 1.17 4.98
N ALA A 412 19.27 1.26 3.86
CA ALA A 412 18.95 0.10 3.02
C ALA A 412 20.22 -0.59 2.49
N THR A 413 21.24 0.18 2.10
CA THR A 413 22.56 -0.36 1.71
C THR A 413 23.21 -1.16 2.84
N ALA A 414 23.11 -0.69 4.08
CA ALA A 414 23.64 -1.42 5.24
C ALA A 414 22.84 -2.71 5.55
N LEU A 415 21.52 -2.73 5.33
CA LEU A 415 20.71 -3.95 5.42
C LEU A 415 21.10 -4.98 4.34
N LEU A 416 21.30 -4.54 3.09
CA LEU A 416 21.72 -5.40 1.99
C LEU A 416 23.14 -5.95 2.20
N ALA A 417 24.07 -5.12 2.67
CA ALA A 417 25.43 -5.53 3.00
C ALA A 417 25.50 -6.49 4.21
N GLN A 418 24.48 -6.51 5.08
CA GLN A 418 24.35 -7.52 6.14
C GLN A 418 23.76 -8.85 5.62
N ALA A 419 22.95 -8.82 4.56
CA ALA A 419 22.18 -9.98 4.08
C ALA A 419 23.04 -11.08 3.44
N THR A 420 24.15 -10.72 2.79
CA THR A 420 25.04 -11.67 2.09
C THR A 420 26.51 -11.23 2.17
N ASP A 421 27.41 -12.17 2.45
CA ASP A 421 28.86 -11.96 2.39
C ASP A 421 29.36 -11.64 0.96
N ASP A 422 30.55 -11.04 0.85
CA ASP A 422 31.32 -10.82 -0.39
C ASP A 422 30.67 -9.95 -1.51
N LEU A 423 29.63 -9.16 -1.23
CA LEU A 423 29.10 -8.15 -2.17
C LEU A 423 30.10 -7.02 -2.49
N ASP A 424 30.05 -6.50 -3.73
CA ASP A 424 30.69 -5.24 -4.11
C ASP A 424 29.69 -4.07 -4.29
N ALA A 425 30.23 -2.87 -4.57
CA ALA A 425 29.43 -1.66 -4.69
C ALA A 425 28.53 -1.63 -5.96
N ASP A 426 28.90 -2.35 -7.01
CA ASP A 426 28.09 -2.45 -8.23
C ASP A 426 26.93 -3.45 -8.00
N ASP A 427 27.17 -4.51 -7.22
CA ASP A 427 26.15 -5.46 -6.76
C ASP A 427 25.10 -4.80 -5.84
N LEU A 428 25.55 -4.02 -4.85
CA LEU A 428 24.67 -3.24 -3.97
C LEU A 428 23.84 -2.22 -4.75
N SER A 429 24.45 -1.51 -5.71
CA SER A 429 23.74 -0.55 -6.57
C SER A 429 22.68 -1.25 -7.43
N ALA A 430 23.06 -2.36 -8.09
CA ALA A 430 22.13 -3.12 -8.92
C ALA A 430 20.93 -3.67 -8.13
N ALA A 431 21.13 -4.09 -6.87
CA ALA A 431 20.04 -4.54 -6.01
C ALA A 431 19.08 -3.39 -5.64
N LEU A 432 19.61 -2.22 -5.25
CA LEU A 432 18.78 -1.03 -4.93
C LEU A 432 17.98 -0.53 -6.14
N LEU A 433 18.55 -0.64 -7.35
CA LEU A 433 17.92 -0.26 -8.61
C LEU A 433 16.97 -1.33 -9.20
N ALA A 434 16.97 -2.55 -8.66
CA ALA A 434 16.09 -3.64 -9.09
C ALA A 434 14.65 -3.53 -8.54
N SER A 435 14.20 -2.34 -8.13
CA SER A 435 12.84 -2.14 -7.66
C SER A 435 11.83 -2.35 -8.80
N PRO A 436 10.75 -3.12 -8.56
CA PRO A 436 9.64 -3.19 -9.51
C PRO A 436 8.87 -1.87 -9.55
N VAL A 437 8.87 -1.07 -8.48
CA VAL A 437 8.11 0.18 -8.42
C VAL A 437 8.91 1.28 -9.11
N THR A 438 8.38 1.78 -10.23
CA THR A 438 8.89 2.98 -10.90
C THR A 438 7.86 4.11 -10.84
N ILE A 439 8.35 5.34 -10.74
CA ILE A 439 7.56 6.57 -10.72
C ILE A 439 7.87 7.38 -11.99
N ASP A 440 6.84 8.00 -12.56
CA ASP A 440 6.95 8.93 -13.68
C ASP A 440 6.84 10.39 -13.19
N ASP A 441 7.58 11.30 -13.81
CA ASP A 441 7.53 12.73 -13.51
C ASP A 441 6.53 13.45 -14.42
N ASP A 442 5.30 13.58 -13.94
CA ASP A 442 4.19 14.23 -14.66
C ASP A 442 4.15 15.77 -14.53
N ARG A 443 5.13 16.40 -13.86
CA ARG A 443 5.20 17.86 -13.73
C ARG A 443 5.37 18.52 -15.10
N SER A 444 4.83 19.72 -15.32
CA SER A 444 4.85 20.31 -16.68
C SER A 444 6.26 20.55 -17.24
N GLY A 445 6.58 19.96 -18.42
CA GLY A 445 7.85 20.20 -19.12
C GLY A 445 8.25 19.13 -20.17
N GLY A 446 7.77 17.90 -20.00
CA GLY A 446 8.11 16.72 -20.80
C GLY A 446 7.70 15.45 -20.05
N THR A 447 8.30 14.31 -20.37
CA THR A 447 8.12 13.08 -19.59
C THR A 447 9.48 12.44 -19.34
N LEU A 448 9.91 12.45 -18.08
CA LEU A 448 10.94 11.56 -17.55
C LEU A 448 10.17 10.45 -16.84
N GLY A 449 10.34 9.21 -17.27
CA GLY A 449 9.57 8.09 -16.74
C GLY A 449 10.43 6.87 -16.46
N GLY A 450 9.94 6.00 -15.58
CA GLY A 450 10.61 4.77 -15.16
C GLY A 450 11.68 4.95 -14.08
N LEU A 451 11.64 6.00 -13.25
CA LEU A 451 12.59 6.15 -12.13
C LEU A 451 12.25 5.15 -11.02
N PRO A 452 13.14 4.21 -10.63
CA PRO A 452 12.84 3.24 -9.59
C PRO A 452 12.71 3.91 -8.21
N ARG A 453 11.78 3.44 -7.40
CA ARG A 453 11.58 3.84 -6.00
C ARG A 453 12.10 2.76 -5.07
N LEU A 454 12.91 3.13 -4.09
CA LEU A 454 13.55 2.24 -3.11
C LEU A 454 12.58 1.19 -2.56
N ASP A 455 12.94 -0.08 -2.72
CA ASP A 455 12.15 -1.21 -2.24
C ASP A 455 13.09 -2.28 -1.68
N VAL A 456 13.26 -2.28 -0.35
CA VAL A 456 14.24 -3.13 0.33
C VAL A 456 13.90 -4.63 0.19
N PRO A 457 12.62 -5.06 0.30
CA PRO A 457 12.24 -6.44 -0.02
C PRO A 457 12.60 -6.86 -1.46
N ALA A 458 12.34 -6.01 -2.47
CA ALA A 458 12.73 -6.33 -3.85
C ALA A 458 14.25 -6.40 -4.03
N ALA A 459 15.01 -5.49 -3.41
CA ALA A 459 16.47 -5.49 -3.45
C ALA A 459 17.07 -6.77 -2.80
N LEU A 460 16.48 -7.24 -1.70
CA LEU A 460 16.85 -8.53 -1.07
C LEU A 460 16.54 -9.73 -1.98
N VAL A 461 15.42 -9.71 -2.69
CA VAL A 461 15.09 -10.75 -3.70
C VAL A 461 16.07 -10.72 -4.87
N ALA A 462 16.44 -9.54 -5.37
CA ALA A 462 17.40 -9.38 -6.46
C ALA A 462 18.81 -9.89 -6.12
N LEU A 463 19.21 -9.86 -4.84
CA LEU A 463 20.41 -10.54 -4.37
C LEU A 463 20.23 -12.07 -4.36
N GLY A 464 19.09 -12.57 -3.87
CA GLY A 464 18.79 -14.01 -3.78
C GLY A 464 18.66 -14.73 -5.14
N GLU A 465 18.09 -14.08 -6.16
CA GLU A 465 17.94 -14.68 -7.50
C GLU A 465 19.29 -14.98 -8.18
N ARG A 466 20.39 -14.35 -7.73
CA ARG A 466 21.72 -14.54 -8.30
C ARG A 466 22.39 -15.86 -7.88
N GLU A 467 21.91 -16.54 -6.84
CA GLU A 467 22.48 -17.84 -6.43
C GLU A 467 21.84 -19.03 -7.17
N LEU A 468 20.53 -19.03 -7.45
CA LEU A 468 19.83 -20.14 -8.12
C LEU A 468 18.57 -19.74 -8.93
N ALA A 469 18.72 -19.57 -10.24
CA ALA A 469 17.61 -19.39 -11.17
C ALA A 469 16.87 -20.72 -11.47
N ALA A 470 16.04 -21.19 -10.54
CA ALA A 470 15.29 -22.45 -10.66
C ALA A 470 13.95 -22.29 -11.43
N THR A 471 13.96 -22.52 -12.75
CA THR A 471 12.74 -22.49 -13.56
C THR A 471 11.79 -23.65 -13.21
N THR A 472 10.57 -23.33 -12.79
CA THR A 472 9.48 -24.32 -12.58
C THR A 472 8.45 -24.20 -13.69
N THR A 473 8.24 -25.27 -14.46
CA THR A 473 7.31 -25.30 -15.59
C THR A 473 6.12 -26.19 -15.28
N THR A 474 4.95 -25.57 -15.10
CA THR A 474 3.68 -26.26 -14.86
C THR A 474 3.01 -26.59 -16.19
N VAL A 475 2.70 -27.86 -16.46
CA VAL A 475 2.00 -28.28 -17.68
C VAL A 475 0.66 -28.92 -17.33
N ARG A 476 -0.41 -28.45 -17.98
CA ARG A 476 -1.74 -29.09 -17.87
C ARG A 476 -1.71 -30.41 -18.64
N ALA A 477 -2.10 -31.50 -17.99
CA ALA A 477 -2.13 -32.84 -18.56
C ALA A 477 -3.45 -33.54 -18.22
N THR A 478 -3.97 -34.34 -19.14
CA THR A 478 -5.21 -35.10 -18.96
C THR A 478 -4.89 -36.50 -18.40
N PRO A 479 -5.71 -37.09 -17.50
CA PRO A 479 -5.47 -38.46 -17.03
C PRO A 479 -5.39 -39.47 -18.18
N GLY A 480 -4.29 -40.23 -18.26
CA GLY A 480 -3.98 -41.15 -19.36
C GLY A 480 -3.27 -40.52 -20.58
N GLU A 481 -2.86 -39.24 -20.50
CA GLU A 481 -2.08 -38.56 -21.54
C GLU A 481 -0.57 -38.87 -21.44
N GLN A 482 0.10 -38.95 -22.59
CA GLN A 482 1.56 -39.02 -22.69
C GLN A 482 2.11 -37.63 -22.98
N LEU A 483 2.91 -37.11 -22.05
CA LEU A 483 3.48 -35.77 -22.13
C LEU A 483 4.99 -35.87 -22.41
N THR A 484 5.51 -34.97 -23.25
CA THR A 484 6.95 -34.88 -23.56
C THR A 484 7.42 -33.45 -23.36
N VAL A 485 8.49 -33.27 -22.59
CA VAL A 485 9.13 -31.99 -22.31
C VAL A 485 10.55 -32.03 -22.88
N ASP A 486 10.96 -30.99 -23.62
CA ASP A 486 12.31 -30.87 -24.13
C ASP A 486 13.20 -30.16 -23.08
N LEU A 487 14.43 -30.64 -22.88
CA LEU A 487 15.33 -30.06 -21.87
C LEU A 487 15.72 -28.61 -22.22
N ALA A 488 15.69 -28.25 -23.50
CA ALA A 488 15.97 -26.88 -23.96
C ALA A 488 14.90 -25.86 -23.51
N ASP A 489 13.67 -26.30 -23.21
CA ASP A 489 12.58 -25.45 -22.73
C ASP A 489 12.63 -25.25 -21.19
N LEU A 490 13.57 -25.90 -20.50
CA LEU A 490 13.75 -25.85 -19.04
C LEU A 490 15.04 -25.14 -18.58
N VAL A 491 16.02 -24.92 -19.46
CA VAL A 491 17.36 -24.39 -19.10
C VAL A 491 17.75 -23.20 -19.97
N MET A 492 17.60 -22.00 -19.41
CA MET A 492 18.04 -20.74 -20.03
C MET A 492 19.52 -20.46 -19.78
N GLY A 493 20.43 -20.96 -20.62
CA GLY A 493 21.81 -20.44 -20.64
C GLY A 493 22.90 -21.26 -21.36
N GLU A 494 22.94 -22.59 -21.16
CA GLU A 494 24.05 -23.44 -21.63
C GLU A 494 23.59 -24.68 -22.43
N ASP A 495 24.54 -25.35 -23.09
CA ASP A 495 24.32 -26.56 -23.91
C ASP A 495 24.10 -27.80 -23.01
N PRO A 496 22.91 -28.43 -23.02
CA PRO A 496 22.56 -29.51 -22.08
C PRO A 496 23.36 -30.80 -22.29
N ALA A 497 24.14 -30.93 -23.37
CA ALA A 497 24.92 -32.12 -23.70
C ALA A 497 26.09 -32.46 -22.72
N GLY A 498 26.26 -31.68 -21.64
CA GLY A 498 27.33 -31.85 -20.63
C GLY A 498 26.90 -32.45 -19.28
N LEU A 499 25.60 -32.51 -18.97
CA LEU A 499 25.10 -32.83 -17.62
C LEU A 499 24.62 -34.29 -17.47
N THR A 500 24.68 -34.79 -16.24
CA THR A 500 24.02 -36.05 -15.83
C THR A 500 22.81 -35.74 -14.96
N TYR A 501 21.68 -36.36 -15.30
CA TYR A 501 20.38 -36.17 -14.66
C TYR A 501 19.88 -37.48 -14.03
N ASP A 502 19.43 -37.42 -12.78
CA ASP A 502 18.55 -38.43 -12.17
C ASP A 502 17.11 -37.89 -12.13
N VAL A 503 16.13 -38.74 -12.43
CA VAL A 503 14.70 -38.37 -12.49
C VAL A 503 13.91 -39.10 -11.39
N THR A 504 13.26 -38.33 -10.53
CA THR A 504 12.36 -38.82 -9.47
C THR A 504 10.91 -38.39 -9.74
N THR A 505 9.96 -39.26 -9.37
CA THR A 505 8.52 -39.05 -9.59
C THR A 505 7.69 -39.41 -8.36
N ASP A 506 6.83 -38.49 -7.94
CA ASP A 506 5.78 -38.74 -6.95
C ASP A 506 4.42 -39.02 -7.62
N GLY A 507 3.39 -39.34 -6.83
CA GLY A 507 2.01 -39.51 -7.30
C GLY A 507 1.73 -40.73 -8.20
N GLY A 508 2.75 -41.52 -8.55
CA GLY A 508 2.61 -42.71 -9.39
C GLY A 508 2.75 -42.48 -10.90
N VAL A 509 3.13 -41.27 -11.32
CA VAL A 509 3.53 -40.97 -12.71
C VAL A 509 4.82 -41.73 -13.04
N ALA A 510 4.87 -42.33 -14.23
CA ALA A 510 6.08 -42.98 -14.73
C ALA A 510 6.85 -42.03 -15.66
N ALA A 511 8.14 -41.85 -15.41
CA ALA A 511 9.03 -41.05 -16.25
C ALA A 511 10.06 -41.92 -16.99
N SER A 512 10.47 -41.47 -18.17
CA SER A 512 11.60 -42.00 -18.93
C SER A 512 12.25 -40.87 -19.73
N MET A 513 13.51 -41.05 -20.14
CA MET A 513 14.34 -39.98 -20.68
C MET A 513 15.21 -40.49 -21.84
N ASP A 514 15.46 -39.63 -22.83
CA ASP A 514 16.43 -39.85 -23.90
C ASP A 514 17.50 -38.73 -23.95
N ASP A 515 18.26 -38.65 -25.04
CA ASP A 515 19.39 -37.71 -25.16
C ASP A 515 18.99 -36.22 -25.14
N SER A 516 17.69 -35.86 -25.27
CA SER A 516 17.23 -34.47 -25.08
C SER A 516 15.81 -34.28 -24.52
N GLN A 517 15.02 -35.34 -24.33
CA GLN A 517 13.60 -35.22 -23.93
C GLN A 517 13.25 -36.09 -22.72
N VAL A 518 12.26 -35.62 -21.94
CA VAL A 518 11.66 -36.34 -20.81
C VAL A 518 10.22 -36.69 -21.17
N HIS A 519 9.88 -37.98 -21.11
CA HIS A 519 8.54 -38.50 -21.37
C HIS A 519 7.86 -38.93 -20.06
N LEU A 520 6.64 -38.44 -19.84
CA LEU A 520 5.81 -38.71 -18.66
C LEU A 520 4.54 -39.45 -19.07
N GLU A 521 4.24 -40.58 -18.40
CA GLU A 521 2.97 -41.29 -18.50
C GLU A 521 2.11 -41.00 -17.26
N VAL A 522 1.04 -40.22 -17.44
CA VAL A 522 0.06 -39.93 -16.38
C VAL A 522 -0.91 -41.10 -16.23
N PRO A 523 -1.09 -41.69 -15.04
CA PRO A 523 -2.04 -42.78 -14.84
C PRO A 523 -3.49 -42.38 -15.23
N PRO A 524 -4.29 -43.30 -15.78
CA PRO A 524 -5.69 -43.03 -16.13
C PRO A 524 -6.62 -42.93 -14.90
N ASP A 525 -6.11 -43.30 -13.72
CA ASP A 525 -6.85 -43.31 -12.45
C ASP A 525 -6.57 -42.06 -11.58
N THR A 526 -5.80 -41.08 -12.10
CA THR A 526 -5.47 -39.82 -11.40
C THR A 526 -6.64 -38.84 -11.44
N GLU A 527 -6.97 -38.21 -10.32
CA GLU A 527 -8.00 -37.16 -10.23
C GLU A 527 -7.59 -35.90 -11.03
N GLN A 528 -8.54 -35.05 -11.40
CA GLN A 528 -8.28 -33.88 -12.26
C GLN A 528 -7.39 -32.85 -11.52
N GLY A 529 -6.12 -32.76 -11.94
CA GLY A 529 -5.12 -31.85 -11.38
C GLY A 529 -3.96 -31.63 -12.35
N ALA A 530 -3.13 -30.63 -12.08
CA ALA A 530 -1.98 -30.29 -12.93
C ALA A 530 -0.75 -31.14 -12.56
N VAL A 531 0.19 -31.29 -13.52
CA VAL A 531 1.50 -31.90 -13.26
C VAL A 531 2.55 -30.80 -13.24
N GLY A 532 3.21 -30.63 -12.09
CA GLY A 532 4.36 -29.74 -11.96
C GLY A 532 5.65 -30.45 -12.34
N VAL A 533 6.46 -29.83 -13.19
CA VAL A 533 7.84 -30.24 -13.43
C VAL A 533 8.75 -29.23 -12.73
N GLY A 534 9.33 -29.65 -11.60
CA GLY A 534 10.29 -28.87 -10.84
C GLY A 534 11.73 -29.29 -11.16
N TRP A 535 12.67 -28.41 -10.87
CA TRP A 535 14.10 -28.69 -10.93
C TRP A 535 14.77 -28.25 -9.65
N GLN A 536 15.78 -29.00 -9.18
CA GLN A 536 16.52 -28.66 -7.98
C GLN A 536 17.99 -29.03 -8.14
N ALA A 537 18.87 -28.03 -8.04
CA ALA A 537 20.31 -28.27 -7.94
C ALA A 537 20.64 -29.04 -6.65
N ALA A 538 21.56 -30.01 -6.74
CA ALA A 538 22.11 -30.66 -5.56
C ALA A 538 23.08 -29.68 -4.86
N SER A 539 22.80 -29.31 -3.61
CA SER A 539 23.61 -28.33 -2.88
C SER A 539 24.98 -28.89 -2.46
N GLY A 540 26.05 -28.29 -2.98
CA GLY A 540 27.44 -28.62 -2.63
C GLY A 540 28.47 -28.15 -3.68
N ASP A 541 29.75 -28.12 -3.28
CA ASP A 541 30.88 -27.50 -4.02
C ASP A 541 31.31 -28.17 -5.35
N ALA A 542 30.38 -28.73 -6.14
CA ALA A 542 30.70 -29.47 -7.37
C ALA A 542 29.66 -29.28 -8.49
N VAL A 543 29.92 -28.34 -9.39
CA VAL A 543 29.10 -28.02 -10.58
C VAL A 543 29.18 -29.13 -11.65
N ALA A 544 28.61 -30.30 -11.37
CA ALA A 544 28.73 -31.49 -12.22
C ALA A 544 27.54 -32.47 -12.21
N GLU A 545 26.62 -32.39 -11.24
CA GLU A 545 25.46 -33.29 -11.13
C GLU A 545 24.19 -32.46 -10.85
N ALA A 546 23.12 -32.72 -11.59
CA ALA A 546 21.83 -32.00 -11.49
C ALA A 546 20.69 -33.01 -11.32
N GLN A 547 19.68 -32.71 -10.50
CA GLN A 547 18.55 -33.60 -10.25
C GLN A 547 17.23 -33.00 -10.75
N LEU A 548 16.37 -33.83 -11.34
CA LEU A 548 15.09 -33.43 -11.92
C LEU A 548 13.96 -34.14 -11.16
N THR A 549 13.08 -33.38 -10.53
CA THR A 549 12.08 -33.89 -9.59
C THR A 549 10.67 -33.51 -10.05
N VAL A 550 9.88 -34.50 -10.46
CA VAL A 550 8.52 -34.29 -10.98
C VAL A 550 7.49 -34.44 -9.86
N HIS A 551 6.77 -33.36 -9.56
CA HIS A 551 5.80 -33.28 -8.46
C HIS A 551 4.38 -33.06 -8.99
N VAL A 552 3.48 -34.00 -8.71
CA VAL A 552 2.04 -33.86 -9.01
C VAL A 552 1.35 -33.23 -7.80
N THR A 553 0.75 -32.06 -7.98
CA THR A 553 0.05 -31.31 -6.92
C THR A 553 -1.43 -31.09 -7.28
N PRO A 554 -2.37 -31.38 -6.36
CA PRO A 554 -3.76 -30.94 -6.49
C PRO A 554 -3.85 -29.41 -6.57
N TRP A 555 -4.85 -28.89 -7.27
CA TRP A 555 -5.08 -27.45 -7.39
C TRP A 555 -5.81 -26.93 -6.14
N GLN A 556 -5.33 -25.82 -5.59
CA GLN A 556 -6.05 -25.02 -4.59
C GLN A 556 -6.00 -23.54 -4.98
N GLU A 557 -7.04 -22.81 -4.59
CA GLU A 557 -7.23 -21.40 -4.91
C GLU A 557 -6.25 -20.50 -4.15
N ARG A 558 -5.86 -19.38 -4.77
CA ARG A 558 -5.15 -18.28 -4.08
C ARG A 558 -6.13 -17.14 -3.83
N GLY A 559 -6.10 -16.59 -2.62
CA GLY A 559 -6.99 -15.51 -2.17
C GLY A 559 -6.80 -14.17 -2.89
N SER A 560 -7.77 -13.28 -2.66
CA SER A 560 -7.94 -11.98 -3.33
C SER A 560 -6.77 -10.99 -3.20
N VAL A 561 -6.44 -10.31 -4.30
CA VAL A 561 -5.39 -9.27 -4.38
C VAL A 561 -5.97 -7.87 -4.10
N PRO A 562 -5.22 -6.92 -3.48
CA PRO A 562 -5.63 -5.52 -3.34
C PRO A 562 -5.60 -4.72 -4.65
N ALA A 563 -6.43 -3.68 -4.73
CA ALA A 563 -6.37 -2.63 -5.77
C ALA A 563 -6.25 -1.24 -5.10
N GLN A 564 -5.50 -0.32 -5.72
CA GLN A 564 -5.27 1.05 -5.25
C GLN A 564 -5.39 2.09 -6.38
N ARG A 565 -5.00 3.35 -6.11
CA ARG A 565 -5.69 4.59 -6.52
C ARG A 565 -4.93 5.32 -7.66
N VAL A 566 -5.64 5.95 -8.60
CA VAL A 566 -5.07 6.78 -9.70
C VAL A 566 -5.93 8.04 -9.93
N ALA A 567 -5.30 9.22 -10.07
CA ALA A 567 -5.99 10.50 -10.28
C ALA A 567 -6.07 10.92 -11.76
N GLY A 568 -7.25 11.39 -12.17
CA GLY A 568 -7.45 12.08 -13.44
C GLY A 568 -8.90 12.50 -13.64
N ALA A 569 -9.16 13.81 -13.75
CA ALA A 569 -10.48 14.31 -14.11
C ALA A 569 -10.73 14.09 -15.60
N GLY A 570 -11.79 13.36 -15.96
CA GLY A 570 -12.18 13.09 -17.36
C GLY A 570 -11.92 11.67 -17.87
N ILE A 571 -11.57 10.70 -17.01
CA ILE A 571 -11.47 9.28 -17.40
C ILE A 571 -12.88 8.66 -17.43
N PRO A 572 -13.34 8.04 -18.54
CA PRO A 572 -14.60 7.31 -18.56
C PRO A 572 -14.54 6.08 -17.64
N PRO A 573 -15.64 5.69 -16.99
CA PRO A 573 -15.59 4.64 -15.99
C PRO A 573 -16.02 3.25 -16.50
N ALA A 574 -15.81 2.24 -15.64
CA ALA A 574 -16.49 0.96 -15.76
C ALA A 574 -18.00 1.12 -15.43
N ASP A 575 -18.84 0.42 -16.19
CA ASP A 575 -20.30 0.36 -16.01
C ASP A 575 -20.72 -0.99 -15.39
N ILE A 576 -21.95 -1.07 -14.88
CA ILE A 576 -22.48 -2.23 -14.15
C ILE A 576 -23.93 -2.53 -14.50
N THR A 577 -24.26 -3.81 -14.63
CA THR A 577 -25.65 -4.29 -14.78
C THR A 577 -25.92 -5.56 -13.96
N THR A 578 -27.18 -5.99 -13.90
CA THR A 578 -27.62 -7.16 -13.11
C THR A 578 -28.40 -8.16 -13.94
N ASP A 579 -28.05 -9.46 -13.88
CA ASP A 579 -28.86 -10.51 -14.50
C ASP A 579 -30.15 -10.80 -13.72
N ALA A 580 -31.03 -11.60 -14.32
CA ALA A 580 -32.32 -12.00 -13.75
C ALA A 580 -32.21 -12.91 -12.50
N SER A 581 -31.00 -13.35 -12.12
CA SER A 581 -30.73 -14.04 -10.85
C SER A 581 -30.26 -13.10 -9.74
N GLY A 582 -29.93 -11.84 -10.08
CA GLY A 582 -29.38 -10.85 -9.16
C GLY A 582 -27.85 -10.81 -9.14
N ARG A 583 -27.15 -11.46 -10.07
CA ARG A 583 -25.70 -11.35 -10.19
C ARG A 583 -25.33 -10.07 -10.90
N LEU A 584 -24.26 -9.43 -10.44
CA LEU A 584 -23.76 -8.16 -10.93
C LEU A 584 -22.63 -8.41 -11.93
N TYR A 585 -22.61 -7.66 -13.03
CA TYR A 585 -21.61 -7.75 -14.09
C TYR A 585 -21.02 -6.37 -14.33
N VAL A 586 -19.69 -6.25 -14.24
CA VAL A 586 -18.94 -4.99 -14.36
C VAL A 586 -17.98 -5.10 -15.54
N ALA A 587 -18.00 -4.13 -16.46
CA ALA A 587 -17.13 -4.11 -17.64
C ALA A 587 -16.61 -2.70 -17.97
N GLY A 588 -15.52 -2.64 -18.74
CA GLY A 588 -14.89 -1.39 -19.17
C GLY A 588 -13.98 -0.78 -18.09
N GLY A 589 -13.72 0.52 -18.21
CA GLY A 589 -12.70 1.21 -17.42
C GLY A 589 -11.27 0.72 -17.73
N ARG A 590 -10.33 1.08 -16.84
CA ARG A 590 -8.90 0.79 -17.01
C ARG A 590 -8.39 -0.14 -15.92
N VAL A 591 -7.49 -1.05 -16.28
CA VAL A 591 -6.96 -2.08 -15.38
C VAL A 591 -5.43 -2.11 -15.50
N THR A 592 -4.75 -2.14 -14.35
CA THR A 592 -3.30 -2.33 -14.26
C THR A 592 -2.88 -3.69 -14.81
N GLY A 593 -1.84 -3.72 -15.66
CA GLY A 593 -1.14 -4.95 -16.01
C GLY A 593 -0.56 -5.70 -14.80
N THR A 594 -0.06 -6.91 -15.02
CA THR A 594 0.26 -7.88 -13.96
C THR A 594 1.53 -7.59 -13.15
N GLY A 595 1.87 -6.31 -12.93
CA GLY A 595 2.99 -5.89 -12.11
C GLY A 595 3.45 -4.45 -12.31
N THR A 596 2.59 -3.44 -12.05
CA THR A 596 2.88 -2.11 -11.42
C THR A 596 1.83 -1.03 -11.76
N PRO A 597 1.76 0.10 -11.01
CA PRO A 597 0.63 1.03 -11.11
C PRO A 597 0.44 1.81 -12.41
N ASN A 598 1.44 1.91 -13.31
CA ASN A 598 1.37 2.77 -14.49
C ASN A 598 0.98 2.04 -15.79
N ASP A 599 0.85 0.71 -15.77
CA ASP A 599 0.41 -0.11 -16.92
C ASP A 599 -1.13 -0.09 -17.08
N VAL A 600 -1.70 1.12 -17.13
CA VAL A 600 -3.14 1.43 -16.98
C VAL A 600 -3.81 1.60 -18.34
N GLY A 601 -3.94 0.48 -19.05
CA GLY A 601 -4.66 0.41 -20.32
C GLY A 601 -6.18 0.27 -20.14
N PRO A 602 -6.98 0.63 -21.17
CA PRO A 602 -8.37 0.20 -21.28
C PRO A 602 -8.48 -1.32 -21.14
N SER A 603 -9.57 -1.81 -20.54
CA SER A 603 -9.70 -3.24 -20.22
C SER A 603 -10.83 -3.93 -20.99
N PRO A 604 -10.60 -5.13 -21.55
CA PRO A 604 -11.66 -6.02 -22.00
C PRO A 604 -12.18 -6.91 -20.86
N ARG A 605 -11.70 -6.71 -19.62
CA ARG A 605 -12.10 -7.49 -18.44
C ARG A 605 -13.58 -7.33 -18.17
N VAL A 606 -14.22 -8.43 -17.77
CA VAL A 606 -15.58 -8.43 -17.22
C VAL A 606 -15.57 -9.24 -15.92
N ASP A 607 -15.97 -8.60 -14.83
CA ASP A 607 -16.07 -9.23 -13.51
C ASP A 607 -17.53 -9.52 -13.20
N ARG A 608 -17.81 -10.74 -12.71
CA ARG A 608 -19.12 -11.16 -12.19
C ARG A 608 -19.06 -11.23 -10.67
N TYR A 609 -20.10 -10.76 -9.99
CA TYR A 609 -20.27 -10.88 -8.54
C TYR A 609 -21.62 -11.52 -8.22
N ASP A 610 -21.62 -12.47 -7.29
CA ASP A 610 -22.83 -13.16 -6.81
C ASP A 610 -23.15 -12.75 -5.36
N PRO A 611 -24.14 -11.87 -5.13
CA PRO A 611 -24.56 -11.43 -3.80
C PRO A 611 -25.05 -12.55 -2.87
N ALA A 612 -25.42 -13.72 -3.40
CA ALA A 612 -25.88 -14.84 -2.58
C ALA A 612 -24.72 -15.63 -1.94
N THR A 613 -23.48 -15.41 -2.40
CA THR A 613 -22.27 -16.10 -1.91
C THR A 613 -21.13 -15.15 -1.52
N ASP A 614 -21.24 -13.84 -1.79
CA ASP A 614 -20.17 -12.84 -1.67
C ASP A 614 -18.90 -13.25 -2.43
N GLN A 615 -19.04 -13.78 -3.65
CA GLN A 615 -17.92 -14.23 -4.50
C GLN A 615 -17.81 -13.43 -5.79
N TRP A 616 -16.57 -13.20 -6.21
CA TRP A 616 -16.20 -12.53 -7.47
C TRP A 616 -15.56 -13.55 -8.43
N ASP A 617 -16.16 -13.71 -9.61
CA ASP A 617 -15.64 -14.52 -10.71
C ASP A 617 -15.11 -13.62 -11.83
N LEU A 618 -13.93 -13.96 -12.37
CA LEU A 618 -13.50 -13.44 -13.67
C LEU A 618 -14.11 -14.31 -14.77
N ILE A 619 -15.00 -13.75 -15.57
CA ILE A 619 -15.63 -14.44 -16.71
C ILE A 619 -14.85 -14.19 -18.01
N LEU A 620 -15.36 -14.68 -19.16
CA LEU A 620 -14.75 -14.38 -20.45
C LEU A 620 -14.68 -12.86 -20.70
N PRO A 621 -13.54 -12.33 -21.19
CA PRO A 621 -13.43 -10.92 -21.55
C PRO A 621 -14.30 -10.56 -22.76
N LEU A 622 -14.56 -9.26 -22.93
CA LEU A 622 -15.26 -8.70 -24.08
C LEU A 622 -14.65 -9.21 -25.41
N PRO A 623 -15.47 -9.57 -26.42
CA PRO A 623 -14.98 -10.16 -27.66
C PRO A 623 -14.41 -9.12 -28.66
N PHE A 624 -14.54 -7.83 -28.34
CA PHE A 624 -13.94 -6.70 -29.06
C PHE A 624 -12.70 -6.16 -28.33
N GLY A 625 -12.08 -5.10 -28.86
CA GLY A 625 -10.83 -4.58 -28.33
C GLY A 625 -10.94 -4.00 -26.92
N PRO A 626 -9.81 -3.86 -26.19
CA PRO A 626 -9.78 -3.06 -24.96
C PRO A 626 -10.25 -1.64 -25.28
N THR A 627 -11.32 -1.21 -24.60
CA THR A 627 -11.93 0.11 -24.79
C THR A 627 -12.04 0.83 -23.45
N ASP A 628 -11.94 2.16 -23.47
CA ASP A 628 -12.07 3.00 -22.28
C ASP A 628 -13.53 3.20 -21.85
N ASP A 629 -14.50 2.82 -22.71
CA ASP A 629 -15.89 3.26 -22.66
C ASP A 629 -16.85 2.14 -23.11
N VAL A 630 -17.68 1.68 -22.18
CA VAL A 630 -18.65 0.60 -22.35
C VAL A 630 -19.92 0.96 -21.57
N ALA A 631 -21.08 0.87 -22.21
CA ALA A 631 -22.38 0.92 -21.53
C ALA A 631 -22.99 -0.49 -21.43
N MET A 632 -23.59 -0.81 -20.28
CA MET A 632 -24.10 -2.14 -19.94
C MET A 632 -25.60 -2.17 -19.65
N ALA A 633 -26.27 -3.21 -20.12
CA ALA A 633 -27.66 -3.49 -19.77
C ALA A 633 -27.94 -5.01 -19.78
N SER A 634 -29.04 -5.42 -19.17
CA SER A 634 -29.50 -6.81 -19.13
C SER A 634 -30.93 -6.96 -19.61
N ASP A 635 -31.28 -8.10 -20.20
CA ASP A 635 -32.65 -8.38 -20.67
C ASP A 635 -33.51 -9.19 -19.68
N ASP A 636 -34.77 -9.43 -20.03
CA ASP A 636 -35.75 -10.20 -19.26
C ASP A 636 -35.36 -11.68 -19.04
N GLN A 637 -34.36 -12.15 -19.78
CA GLN A 637 -33.79 -13.49 -19.72
C GLN A 637 -32.44 -13.51 -18.99
N GLY A 638 -32.00 -12.37 -18.43
CA GLY A 638 -30.76 -12.23 -17.68
C GLY A 638 -29.50 -12.14 -18.53
N ARG A 639 -29.62 -12.03 -19.86
CA ARG A 639 -28.44 -11.93 -20.74
C ARG A 639 -27.88 -10.52 -20.67
N VAL A 640 -26.56 -10.43 -20.69
CA VAL A 640 -25.83 -9.18 -20.46
C VAL A 640 -25.32 -8.61 -21.78
N TYR A 641 -25.59 -7.34 -22.02
CA TYR A 641 -25.24 -6.61 -23.23
C TYR A 641 -24.17 -5.57 -22.91
N ALA A 642 -23.12 -5.54 -23.73
CA ALA A 642 -22.05 -4.55 -23.68
C ALA A 642 -22.04 -3.75 -24.99
N LEU A 643 -22.10 -2.42 -24.88
CA LEU A 643 -22.20 -1.48 -26.00
C LEU A 643 -21.00 -0.54 -26.00
N SER A 644 -20.27 -0.47 -27.11
CA SER A 644 -19.11 0.40 -27.29
C SER A 644 -18.95 0.81 -28.76
N PRO A 645 -18.33 1.97 -29.10
CA PRO A 645 -17.89 2.27 -30.46
C PRO A 645 -16.95 1.21 -31.06
N ASP A 646 -16.23 0.45 -30.23
CA ASP A 646 -15.28 -0.57 -30.66
C ASP A 646 -15.92 -1.95 -30.91
N GLY A 647 -17.20 -2.11 -30.57
CA GLY A 647 -18.01 -3.30 -30.83
C GLY A 647 -19.21 -3.45 -29.88
N VAL A 648 -20.15 -4.31 -30.26
CA VAL A 648 -21.31 -4.68 -29.43
C VAL A 648 -21.38 -6.20 -29.23
N ALA A 649 -21.75 -6.65 -28.04
CA ALA A 649 -21.81 -8.09 -27.73
C ALA A 649 -22.85 -8.43 -26.66
N ARG A 650 -23.25 -9.71 -26.65
CA ARG A 650 -24.21 -10.28 -25.69
C ARG A 650 -23.64 -11.55 -25.05
N PHE A 651 -23.44 -11.52 -23.73
CA PHE A 651 -23.07 -12.66 -22.91
C PHE A 651 -24.31 -13.45 -22.46
N ASP A 652 -24.21 -14.79 -22.45
CA ASP A 652 -25.28 -15.70 -22.03
C ASP A 652 -24.86 -16.47 -20.76
N PRO A 653 -25.37 -16.11 -19.55
CA PRO A 653 -24.87 -16.67 -18.28
C PRO A 653 -25.03 -18.19 -18.08
N ASP A 654 -25.95 -18.84 -18.80
CA ASP A 654 -26.17 -20.28 -18.72
C ASP A 654 -25.09 -21.09 -19.49
N ASP A 655 -24.50 -20.50 -20.54
CA ASP A 655 -23.48 -21.15 -21.39
C ASP A 655 -22.05 -20.59 -21.16
N ASP A 656 -21.90 -19.45 -20.46
CA ASP A 656 -20.62 -18.73 -20.21
C ASP A 656 -19.90 -18.28 -21.49
N GLU A 657 -20.66 -17.98 -22.55
CA GLU A 657 -20.16 -17.56 -23.89
C GLU A 657 -20.62 -16.15 -24.30
N TRP A 658 -19.75 -15.42 -25.02
CA TRP A 658 -20.08 -14.17 -25.72
C TRP A 658 -20.55 -14.42 -27.16
N GLY A 659 -21.75 -13.95 -27.49
CA GLY A 659 -22.29 -13.90 -28.84
C GLY A 659 -22.21 -12.50 -29.47
N SER A 660 -21.99 -12.46 -30.78
CA SER A 660 -22.16 -11.25 -31.60
C SER A 660 -23.62 -10.90 -31.79
N ILE A 661 -23.95 -9.60 -31.78
CA ILE A 661 -25.26 -9.05 -32.18
C ILE A 661 -25.07 -8.06 -33.35
N ALA A 662 -26.14 -7.55 -33.93
CA ALA A 662 -26.08 -6.50 -34.94
C ALA A 662 -25.39 -5.23 -34.39
N GLU A 663 -24.46 -4.67 -35.17
CA GLU A 663 -23.69 -3.48 -34.81
C GLU A 663 -24.58 -2.25 -34.53
N LEU A 664 -24.18 -1.41 -33.57
CA LEU A 664 -24.85 -0.14 -33.28
C LEU A 664 -24.79 0.77 -34.53
N PRO A 665 -25.91 1.35 -35.03
CA PRO A 665 -25.91 2.09 -36.30
C PRO A 665 -25.18 3.44 -36.29
N SER A 666 -24.75 3.94 -35.12
CA SER A 666 -24.03 5.21 -34.97
C SER A 666 -22.76 5.06 -34.13
N GLU A 667 -21.70 5.76 -34.54
CA GLU A 667 -20.36 5.70 -33.93
C GLU A 667 -20.24 6.72 -32.78
N ARG A 668 -21.08 6.57 -31.74
CA ARG A 668 -21.11 7.47 -30.57
C ARG A 668 -20.53 6.84 -29.29
N ILE A 669 -20.05 7.70 -28.41
CA ILE A 669 -19.37 7.37 -27.14
C ILE A 669 -20.10 7.96 -25.94
N LEU A 670 -19.74 7.60 -24.71
CA LEU A 670 -20.23 8.20 -23.47
C LEU A 670 -21.77 8.23 -23.37
N LEU A 671 -22.39 7.20 -23.96
CA LEU A 671 -23.83 6.94 -23.97
C LEU A 671 -24.21 6.11 -22.74
N ALA A 672 -25.47 6.19 -22.33
CA ALA A 672 -26.00 5.34 -21.26
C ALA A 672 -26.82 4.18 -21.84
N ALA A 673 -26.84 3.03 -21.14
CA ALA A 673 -27.59 1.86 -21.52
C ALA A 673 -28.70 1.53 -20.52
N ALA A 674 -29.84 1.05 -21.01
CA ALA A 674 -30.95 0.59 -20.20
C ALA A 674 -31.76 -0.49 -20.92
N SER A 675 -32.61 -1.19 -20.18
CA SER A 675 -33.58 -2.15 -20.72
C SER A 675 -35.01 -1.81 -20.31
N ASP A 676 -35.98 -2.32 -21.08
CA ASP A 676 -37.41 -2.26 -20.74
C ASP A 676 -37.97 -3.62 -20.29
N HIS A 677 -39.25 -3.64 -19.90
CA HIS A 677 -39.93 -4.84 -19.41
C HIS A 677 -40.16 -5.93 -20.48
N GLU A 678 -39.86 -5.68 -21.76
CA GLU A 678 -39.85 -6.69 -22.84
C GLU A 678 -38.41 -7.12 -23.22
N GLY A 679 -37.41 -6.77 -22.40
CA GLY A 679 -36.01 -7.16 -22.58
C GLY A 679 -35.29 -6.43 -23.71
N ARG A 680 -35.85 -5.33 -24.23
CA ARG A 680 -35.24 -4.56 -25.33
C ARG A 680 -34.20 -3.60 -24.76
N ILE A 681 -33.06 -3.48 -25.42
CA ILE A 681 -31.93 -2.67 -24.95
C ILE A 681 -31.94 -1.32 -25.65
N TYR A 682 -31.72 -0.24 -24.90
CA TYR A 682 -31.72 1.15 -25.36
C TYR A 682 -30.34 1.76 -25.15
N ALA A 683 -29.75 2.27 -26.23
CA ALA A 683 -28.59 3.16 -26.19
C ALA A 683 -29.11 4.61 -26.18
N VAL A 684 -28.77 5.39 -25.15
CA VAL A 684 -29.38 6.69 -24.84
C VAL A 684 -28.32 7.79 -24.77
N GLY A 685 -28.48 8.86 -25.57
CA GLY A 685 -27.55 10.00 -25.56
C GLY A 685 -26.12 9.65 -26.01
N GLY A 686 -25.15 10.43 -25.55
CA GLY A 686 -23.71 10.27 -25.86
C GLY A 686 -23.13 11.38 -26.72
N PHE A 687 -21.88 11.21 -27.16
CA PHE A 687 -21.11 12.16 -27.97
C PHE A 687 -20.74 11.56 -29.34
N ASP A 688 -21.03 12.28 -30.42
CA ASP A 688 -20.68 11.86 -31.78
C ASP A 688 -19.25 12.32 -32.13
N ARG A 689 -18.34 11.37 -32.35
CA ARG A 689 -16.92 11.65 -32.67
C ARG A 689 -16.70 12.29 -34.06
N ALA A 690 -17.67 12.21 -34.97
CA ALA A 690 -17.56 12.70 -36.34
C ALA A 690 -18.12 14.13 -36.51
N ASP A 691 -19.27 14.44 -35.91
CA ASP A 691 -19.85 15.78 -35.88
C ASP A 691 -19.33 16.63 -34.69
N GLY A 692 -18.79 16.00 -33.64
CA GLY A 692 -18.08 16.65 -32.54
C GLY A 692 -18.98 17.33 -31.51
N ALA A 693 -20.14 16.73 -31.23
CA ALA A 693 -21.20 17.28 -30.39
C ALA A 693 -21.91 16.21 -29.56
N THR A 694 -22.57 16.64 -28.49
CA THR A 694 -23.53 15.86 -27.70
C THR A 694 -24.75 15.48 -28.52
N SER A 695 -25.32 14.32 -28.24
CA SER A 695 -26.43 13.72 -28.96
C SER A 695 -27.65 13.54 -28.06
N SER A 696 -28.84 13.74 -28.64
CA SER A 696 -30.12 13.35 -28.05
C SER A 696 -30.66 12.03 -28.64
N LEU A 697 -29.89 11.38 -29.52
CA LEU A 697 -30.29 10.17 -30.23
C LEU A 697 -30.51 9.00 -29.26
N VAL A 698 -31.59 8.25 -29.51
CA VAL A 698 -31.93 7.03 -28.77
C VAL A 698 -32.19 5.92 -29.79
N GLU A 699 -31.46 4.82 -29.63
CA GLU A 699 -31.58 3.65 -30.51
C GLU A 699 -31.89 2.42 -29.66
N ARG A 700 -32.82 1.61 -30.14
CA ARG A 700 -33.30 0.41 -29.43
C ARG A 700 -32.99 -0.85 -30.21
N TYR A 701 -32.27 -1.77 -29.59
CA TYR A 701 -32.05 -3.13 -30.06
C TYR A 701 -33.19 -4.07 -29.63
N ASP A 702 -33.66 -4.91 -30.55
CA ASP A 702 -34.64 -5.96 -30.27
C ASP A 702 -33.96 -7.35 -30.34
N PRO A 703 -33.74 -8.04 -29.20
CA PRO A 703 -33.11 -9.35 -29.16
C PRO A 703 -33.85 -10.46 -29.92
N SER A 704 -35.13 -10.26 -30.27
CA SER A 704 -35.92 -11.25 -31.00
C SER A 704 -35.75 -11.17 -32.51
N THR A 705 -35.28 -10.03 -33.03
CA THR A 705 -35.04 -9.81 -34.47
C THR A 705 -33.58 -9.61 -34.85
N ASP A 706 -32.70 -9.29 -33.89
CA ASP A 706 -31.30 -8.88 -34.15
C ASP A 706 -31.26 -7.62 -35.04
N GLU A 707 -32.07 -6.61 -34.70
CA GLU A 707 -32.18 -5.33 -35.42
C GLU A 707 -32.22 -4.15 -34.44
N TRP A 708 -31.47 -3.09 -34.75
CA TRP A 708 -31.57 -1.78 -34.09
C TRP A 708 -32.63 -0.90 -34.77
N THR A 709 -33.30 -0.04 -34.00
CA THR A 709 -34.29 0.94 -34.51
C THR A 709 -34.16 2.26 -33.75
N GLU A 710 -34.05 3.37 -34.48
CA GLU A 710 -34.19 4.73 -33.95
C GLU A 710 -35.58 4.93 -33.33
N VAL A 711 -35.64 5.37 -32.08
CA VAL A 711 -36.88 5.68 -31.35
C VAL A 711 -36.96 7.20 -31.09
N ALA A 712 -37.89 7.66 -30.23
CA ALA A 712 -37.94 9.08 -29.88
C ALA A 712 -36.62 9.54 -29.25
N SER A 713 -36.08 10.65 -29.74
CA SER A 713 -34.92 11.33 -29.16
C SER A 713 -35.28 12.03 -27.84
N LEU A 714 -34.27 12.27 -27.00
CA LEU A 714 -34.36 13.16 -25.83
C LEU A 714 -34.71 14.61 -26.26
N GLU A 715 -35.33 15.39 -25.37
CA GLU A 715 -35.48 16.84 -25.54
C GLU A 715 -34.14 17.56 -25.33
N THR A 716 -33.28 17.07 -24.43
CA THR A 716 -31.94 17.64 -24.12
C THR A 716 -30.80 16.75 -24.64
N SER A 717 -29.94 17.30 -25.50
CA SER A 717 -28.70 16.64 -25.97
C SER A 717 -27.70 16.49 -24.82
N ARG A 718 -27.11 15.29 -24.62
CA ARG A 718 -26.13 15.09 -23.53
C ARG A 718 -25.29 13.82 -23.62
N GLU A 719 -24.06 13.92 -23.10
CA GLU A 719 -23.14 12.80 -22.84
C GLU A 719 -22.95 12.58 -21.33
N GLN A 720 -22.40 11.43 -20.91
CA GLN A 720 -22.10 11.11 -19.50
C GLN A 720 -23.30 11.28 -18.53
N LEU A 721 -24.51 11.18 -19.08
CA LEU A 721 -25.76 10.93 -18.38
C LEU A 721 -25.79 9.51 -17.83
N THR A 722 -26.73 9.24 -16.93
CA THR A 722 -26.93 7.90 -16.36
C THR A 722 -28.39 7.50 -16.50
N THR A 723 -28.64 6.22 -16.81
CA THR A 723 -29.99 5.68 -16.98
C THR A 723 -30.35 4.64 -15.93
N THR A 724 -31.63 4.60 -15.55
CA THR A 724 -32.17 3.54 -14.70
C THR A 724 -33.62 3.23 -15.08
N THR A 725 -34.13 2.05 -14.74
CA THR A 725 -35.46 1.58 -15.15
C THR A 725 -36.36 1.32 -13.93
N ASP A 726 -37.61 1.81 -13.95
CA ASP A 726 -38.60 1.51 -12.90
C ASP A 726 -39.22 0.10 -13.04
N ALA A 727 -39.98 -0.32 -12.03
CA ALA A 727 -40.61 -1.65 -12.00
C ALA A 727 -41.70 -1.88 -13.07
N ASP A 728 -42.13 -0.85 -13.80
CA ASP A 728 -43.01 -0.96 -14.97
C ASP A 728 -42.20 -0.98 -16.29
N GLY A 729 -40.88 -0.87 -16.25
CA GLY A 729 -40.01 -0.85 -17.43
C GLY A 729 -39.78 0.54 -18.05
N ARG A 730 -40.09 1.65 -17.34
CA ARG A 730 -39.82 3.00 -17.86
C ARG A 730 -38.39 3.43 -17.58
N ILE A 731 -37.74 4.00 -18.59
CA ILE A 731 -36.32 4.38 -18.54
C ILE A 731 -36.23 5.86 -18.18
N TYR A 732 -35.52 6.17 -17.09
CA TYR A 732 -35.21 7.53 -16.64
C TYR A 732 -33.80 7.89 -17.09
N ALA A 733 -33.65 8.97 -17.84
CA ALA A 733 -32.37 9.52 -18.30
C ALA A 733 -32.05 10.78 -17.47
N VAL A 734 -31.10 10.65 -16.55
CA VAL A 734 -30.80 11.64 -15.51
C VAL A 734 -29.43 12.29 -15.76
N GLY A 735 -29.38 13.61 -15.62
CA GLY A 735 -28.13 14.38 -15.66
C GLY A 735 -27.37 14.27 -16.99
N GLY A 736 -26.07 14.52 -16.94
CA GLY A 736 -25.13 14.51 -18.06
C GLY A 736 -24.43 15.86 -18.27
N TYR A 737 -23.70 15.99 -19.36
CA TYR A 737 -23.04 17.22 -19.82
C TYR A 737 -23.59 17.62 -21.19
N ASP A 738 -23.80 18.91 -21.43
CA ASP A 738 -24.11 19.43 -22.77
C ASP A 738 -22.99 20.35 -23.28
N TYR A 739 -22.20 19.80 -24.20
CA TYR A 739 -21.03 20.44 -24.81
C TYR A 739 -21.39 21.72 -25.59
N ASP A 740 -22.63 21.83 -26.13
CA ASP A 740 -23.09 23.04 -26.83
C ASP A 740 -23.38 24.22 -25.86
N THR A 741 -23.51 23.94 -24.57
CA THR A 741 -23.63 24.95 -23.49
C THR A 741 -22.41 25.08 -22.58
N GLU A 742 -21.46 24.15 -22.67
CA GLU A 742 -20.30 24.02 -21.75
C GLU A 742 -20.71 23.86 -20.26
N ASP A 743 -21.83 23.17 -19.99
CA ASP A 743 -22.46 23.12 -18.66
C ASP A 743 -23.06 21.73 -18.32
N SER A 744 -23.25 21.46 -17.02
CA SER A 744 -23.85 20.22 -16.52
C SER A 744 -25.38 20.27 -16.58
N VAL A 745 -25.97 19.20 -17.13
CA VAL A 745 -27.41 19.06 -17.26
C VAL A 745 -28.02 18.65 -15.92
N ALA A 746 -29.02 19.40 -15.46
CA ALA A 746 -29.89 19.04 -14.34
C ALA A 746 -31.19 18.34 -14.77
N ALA A 747 -31.42 18.22 -16.09
CA ALA A 747 -32.64 17.68 -16.66
C ALA A 747 -32.83 16.18 -16.38
N VAL A 748 -34.10 15.82 -16.31
CA VAL A 748 -34.59 14.46 -16.02
C VAL A 748 -35.69 14.18 -17.03
N GLU A 749 -35.51 13.15 -17.84
CA GLU A 749 -36.50 12.75 -18.85
C GLU A 749 -36.84 11.27 -18.66
N ARG A 750 -38.11 10.90 -18.85
CA ARG A 750 -38.58 9.51 -18.73
C ARG A 750 -39.19 9.03 -20.04
N PHE A 751 -38.73 7.88 -20.53
CA PHE A 751 -39.32 7.17 -21.65
C PHE A 751 -40.31 6.11 -21.17
N ASP A 752 -41.54 6.15 -21.68
CA ASP A 752 -42.50 5.05 -21.50
C ASP A 752 -42.51 4.18 -22.77
N PRO A 753 -42.08 2.90 -22.71
CA PRO A 753 -41.91 2.05 -23.89
C PRO A 753 -43.23 1.59 -24.52
N ASP A 754 -44.35 1.60 -23.78
CA ASP A 754 -45.69 1.29 -24.31
C ASP A 754 -46.25 2.47 -25.13
N VAL A 755 -45.85 3.70 -24.78
CA VAL A 755 -46.25 4.94 -25.48
C VAL A 755 -45.30 5.27 -26.63
N GLY A 756 -43.99 5.08 -26.42
CA GLY A 756 -42.94 5.43 -27.37
C GLY A 756 -42.57 6.92 -27.39
N GLU A 757 -42.87 7.66 -26.32
CA GLU A 757 -42.61 9.10 -26.16
C GLU A 757 -41.81 9.37 -24.87
N TRP A 758 -40.96 10.42 -24.87
CA TRP A 758 -40.30 10.94 -23.67
C TRP A 758 -41.16 12.00 -22.98
N GLU A 759 -41.08 12.06 -21.65
CA GLU A 759 -41.71 13.06 -20.79
C GLU A 759 -40.63 13.75 -19.93
N THR A 760 -40.52 15.08 -20.04
CA THR A 760 -39.61 15.91 -19.26
C THR A 760 -40.20 16.12 -17.85
N LEU A 761 -39.46 15.69 -16.82
CA LEU A 761 -39.84 15.68 -15.41
C LEU A 761 -39.21 16.86 -14.65
N ALA A 762 -39.45 16.95 -13.33
CA ALA A 762 -38.74 17.88 -12.47
C ALA A 762 -37.21 17.67 -12.55
N ALA A 763 -36.48 18.76 -12.80
CA ALA A 763 -35.01 18.78 -12.77
C ALA A 763 -34.46 18.69 -11.34
N MET A 764 -33.23 18.17 -11.21
CA MET A 764 -32.45 18.17 -9.97
C MET A 764 -32.13 19.59 -9.49
N GLU A 765 -31.79 19.76 -8.20
CA GLU A 765 -31.32 21.04 -7.67
C GLU A 765 -29.97 21.47 -8.27
N GLU A 766 -29.08 20.50 -8.57
CA GLU A 766 -27.76 20.76 -9.15
C GLU A 766 -27.45 19.81 -10.34
N GLY A 767 -26.97 20.40 -11.44
CA GLY A 767 -26.58 19.68 -12.65
C GLY A 767 -25.30 18.86 -12.45
N ARG A 768 -25.27 17.65 -12.98
CA ARG A 768 -24.23 16.65 -12.68
C ARG A 768 -24.00 15.67 -13.83
N LEU A 769 -22.74 15.33 -14.09
CA LEU A 769 -22.30 14.21 -14.94
C LEU A 769 -21.40 13.27 -14.12
N GLY A 770 -21.12 12.07 -14.64
CA GLY A 770 -20.23 11.11 -13.96
C GLY A 770 -20.74 10.78 -12.56
N HIS A 771 -22.02 10.39 -12.50
CA HIS A 771 -22.81 10.19 -11.29
C HIS A 771 -23.57 8.86 -11.37
N ALA A 772 -23.86 8.24 -10.23
CA ALA A 772 -24.56 6.96 -10.19
C ALA A 772 -26.07 7.17 -9.98
N VAL A 773 -26.92 6.39 -10.66
CA VAL A 773 -28.38 6.53 -10.63
C VAL A 773 -29.05 5.17 -10.49
N GLY A 774 -30.05 5.05 -9.60
CA GLY A 774 -30.71 3.78 -9.31
C GLY A 774 -32.10 3.96 -8.69
N VAL A 775 -32.84 2.86 -8.48
CA VAL A 775 -34.21 2.86 -7.94
C VAL A 775 -34.29 2.16 -6.58
N ASP A 776 -34.78 2.87 -5.56
CA ASP A 776 -34.93 2.34 -4.18
C ASP A 776 -36.09 1.32 -4.03
N SER A 777 -36.19 0.65 -2.88
CA SER A 777 -37.19 -0.39 -2.63
C SER A 777 -38.64 0.11 -2.59
N ASP A 778 -38.86 1.42 -2.43
CA ASP A 778 -40.18 2.07 -2.51
C ASP A 778 -40.47 2.64 -3.93
N GLY A 779 -39.51 2.62 -4.85
CA GLY A 779 -39.67 3.06 -6.24
C GLY A 779 -39.19 4.48 -6.55
N HIS A 780 -38.42 5.12 -5.67
CA HIS A 780 -37.86 6.45 -5.89
C HIS A 780 -36.57 6.37 -6.72
N VAL A 781 -36.32 7.36 -7.59
CA VAL A 781 -35.05 7.45 -8.33
C VAL A 781 -34.04 8.22 -7.48
N LEU A 782 -32.85 7.65 -7.30
CA LEU A 782 -31.73 8.24 -6.57
C LEU A 782 -30.70 8.79 -7.56
N ALA A 783 -30.24 10.02 -7.36
CA ALA A 783 -29.09 10.60 -8.06
C ALA A 783 -27.94 10.82 -7.07
N LEU A 784 -26.85 10.08 -7.26
CA LEU A 784 -25.77 9.92 -6.29
C LEU A 784 -24.47 10.51 -6.81
N ARG A 785 -23.93 11.50 -6.07
CA ARG A 785 -22.66 12.18 -6.39
C ARG A 785 -22.64 12.76 -7.82
N GLY A 786 -21.47 12.89 -8.42
CA GLY A 786 -21.25 13.56 -9.70
C GLY A 786 -20.17 14.63 -9.65
N THR A 787 -19.86 15.16 -10.83
CA THR A 787 -19.04 16.37 -11.02
C THR A 787 -19.81 17.43 -11.81
N THR A 788 -19.47 18.70 -11.55
CA THR A 788 -20.05 19.88 -12.21
C THR A 788 -18.95 20.94 -12.40
N PRO A 789 -18.97 21.80 -13.45
CA PRO A 789 -17.92 22.79 -13.67
C PRO A 789 -18.12 23.99 -12.73
N ASP A 790 -17.05 24.41 -12.06
CA ASP A 790 -17.07 25.60 -11.21
C ASP A 790 -17.04 26.88 -12.07
N PRO A 791 -18.10 27.72 -12.03
CA PRO A 791 -18.19 28.92 -12.88
C PRO A 791 -17.23 30.05 -12.48
N ASP A 792 -16.63 30.02 -11.28
CA ASP A 792 -15.65 31.01 -10.82
C ASP A 792 -14.19 30.56 -11.05
N THR A 793 -13.90 29.25 -11.11
CA THR A 793 -12.52 28.73 -11.28
C THR A 793 -12.23 28.00 -12.60
N ALA A 794 -13.25 27.58 -13.35
CA ALA A 794 -13.13 26.71 -14.53
C ALA A 794 -12.43 25.37 -14.26
N LEU A 795 -12.55 24.86 -13.02
CA LEU A 795 -12.17 23.51 -12.61
C LEU A 795 -13.42 22.65 -12.41
N TRP A 796 -13.27 21.33 -12.47
CA TRP A 796 -14.35 20.41 -12.09
C TRP A 796 -14.44 20.28 -10.58
N THR A 797 -15.66 20.36 -10.04
CA THR A 797 -15.93 20.18 -8.60
C THR A 797 -16.89 19.02 -8.35
N HIS A 798 -16.76 18.37 -7.20
CA HIS A 798 -17.62 17.25 -6.81
C HIS A 798 -18.94 17.75 -6.22
N VAL A 799 -20.05 17.18 -6.72
CA VAL A 799 -21.39 17.52 -6.23
C VAL A 799 -21.63 16.84 -4.89
N ASN A 800 -21.53 17.63 -3.82
CA ASN A 800 -21.51 17.15 -2.44
C ASN A 800 -22.90 16.81 -1.87
N GLY A 801 -23.98 17.03 -2.63
CA GLY A 801 -25.32 16.51 -2.37
C GLY A 801 -25.67 15.27 -3.20
N SER A 802 -26.39 14.34 -2.59
CA SER A 802 -27.17 13.31 -3.30
C SER A 802 -28.66 13.65 -3.17
N GLU A 803 -29.44 13.36 -4.21
CA GLU A 803 -30.85 13.74 -4.32
C GLU A 803 -31.73 12.51 -4.58
N ARG A 804 -33.00 12.58 -4.18
CA ARG A 804 -34.01 11.54 -4.39
C ARG A 804 -35.29 12.12 -4.98
N TYR A 805 -35.72 11.56 -6.10
CA TYR A 805 -36.93 11.92 -6.84
C TYR A 805 -38.09 10.99 -6.49
N ASP A 806 -39.26 11.56 -6.21
CA ASP A 806 -40.52 10.83 -6.01
C ASP A 806 -41.39 10.90 -7.28
N PRO A 807 -41.52 9.80 -8.06
CA PRO A 807 -42.33 9.77 -9.28
C PRO A 807 -43.84 9.95 -9.07
N ALA A 808 -44.33 9.91 -7.83
CA ALA A 808 -45.73 10.15 -7.48
C ALA A 808 -46.04 11.62 -7.14
N THR A 809 -45.02 12.43 -6.83
CA THR A 809 -45.17 13.89 -6.60
C THR A 809 -44.57 14.75 -7.70
N ASP A 810 -43.59 14.23 -8.47
CA ASP A 810 -42.72 15.01 -9.37
C ASP A 810 -41.91 16.07 -8.62
N GLU A 811 -41.32 15.66 -7.48
CA GLU A 811 -40.47 16.51 -6.63
C GLU A 811 -39.16 15.79 -6.25
N TRP A 812 -38.04 16.52 -6.24
CA TRP A 812 -36.76 16.08 -5.69
C TRP A 812 -36.60 16.51 -4.23
N ALA A 813 -35.83 15.74 -3.45
CA ALA A 813 -35.40 16.08 -2.11
C ALA A 813 -33.95 15.65 -1.86
N ALA A 814 -33.16 16.50 -1.20
CA ALA A 814 -31.82 16.16 -0.73
C ALA A 814 -31.85 15.01 0.31
N THR A 815 -30.87 14.12 0.25
CA THR A 815 -30.75 12.97 1.17
C THR A 815 -29.68 13.21 2.24
N ASP A 816 -29.99 12.91 3.50
CA ASP A 816 -29.08 13.12 4.65
C ASP A 816 -27.83 12.19 4.68
N HIS A 817 -27.59 11.37 3.63
CA HIS A 817 -26.58 10.30 3.61
C HIS A 817 -25.50 10.52 2.52
N PRO A 818 -24.49 11.36 2.77
CA PRO A 818 -23.37 11.57 1.84
C PRO A 818 -22.29 10.48 1.94
N PRO A 819 -22.03 9.65 0.91
CA PRO A 819 -20.86 8.77 0.88
C PRO A 819 -19.55 9.58 0.75
N ARG A 820 -18.43 9.12 1.31
CA ARG A 820 -17.14 9.84 1.26
C ARG A 820 -16.61 10.05 -0.17
N GLU A 821 -15.61 10.91 -0.28
CA GLU A 821 -15.13 11.60 -1.50
C GLU A 821 -14.93 10.70 -2.73
N GLY A 822 -15.44 11.17 -3.89
CA GLY A 822 -15.19 10.57 -5.20
C GLY A 822 -16.27 10.89 -6.24
N ALA A 823 -15.95 10.73 -7.52
CA ALA A 823 -16.93 10.61 -8.59
C ALA A 823 -17.41 9.15 -8.70
N MET A 824 -18.71 8.93 -8.88
CA MET A 824 -19.33 7.60 -8.94
C MET A 824 -19.82 7.33 -10.35
N ALA A 825 -19.59 6.13 -10.88
CA ALA A 825 -19.78 5.85 -12.30
C ALA A 825 -21.21 5.46 -12.65
N SER A 826 -21.70 4.44 -11.96
CA SER A 826 -22.94 3.75 -12.30
C SER A 826 -23.45 2.95 -11.11
N ALA A 827 -24.69 2.48 -11.18
CA ALA A 827 -25.32 1.66 -10.16
C ALA A 827 -26.24 0.59 -10.75
N ALA A 828 -26.23 -0.58 -10.13
CA ALA A 828 -27.15 -1.67 -10.44
C ALA A 828 -27.77 -2.23 -9.15
N ARG A 829 -28.97 -2.78 -9.24
CA ARG A 829 -29.76 -3.21 -8.08
C ARG A 829 -29.87 -4.74 -8.05
N SER A 830 -29.50 -5.35 -6.92
CA SER A 830 -29.78 -6.76 -6.65
C SER A 830 -30.55 -6.91 -5.34
N GLY A 831 -31.69 -7.61 -5.39
CA GLY A 831 -32.62 -7.74 -4.26
C GLY A 831 -33.14 -6.38 -3.78
N ASP A 832 -32.90 -6.08 -2.50
CA ASP A 832 -33.20 -4.79 -1.87
C ASP A 832 -31.97 -3.85 -1.77
N SER A 833 -30.83 -4.27 -2.32
CA SER A 833 -29.55 -3.53 -2.25
C SER A 833 -29.22 -2.83 -3.57
N LEU A 834 -28.70 -1.61 -3.47
CA LEU A 834 -28.15 -0.85 -4.59
C LEU A 834 -26.61 -0.91 -4.53
N TYR A 835 -26.00 -1.42 -5.60
CA TYR A 835 -24.55 -1.58 -5.73
C TYR A 835 -24.01 -0.46 -6.61
N LEU A 836 -22.95 0.21 -6.15
CA LEU A 836 -22.33 1.32 -6.87
C LEU A 836 -20.97 0.88 -7.40
N VAL A 837 -20.69 1.23 -8.66
CA VAL A 837 -19.35 1.17 -9.25
C VAL A 837 -18.86 2.60 -9.51
N GLY A 838 -17.55 2.78 -9.48
CA GLY A 838 -16.90 4.07 -9.65
C GLY A 838 -15.44 3.90 -10.03
N ASN A 839 -14.84 4.95 -10.58
CA ASN A 839 -13.39 5.07 -10.74
C ASN A 839 -12.76 5.32 -9.37
N LEU A 840 -12.84 4.30 -8.51
CA LEU A 840 -12.45 4.41 -7.13
C LEU A 840 -10.93 4.41 -7.02
N TYR A 841 -10.48 5.54 -6.51
CA TYR A 841 -9.65 5.61 -5.32
C TYR A 841 -10.05 4.56 -4.21
N GLN A 842 -9.92 3.25 -4.46
CA GLN A 842 -9.96 2.04 -3.59
C GLN A 842 -10.66 0.84 -4.28
N ARG A 843 -10.55 -0.37 -3.71
CA ARG A 843 -11.12 -1.62 -4.24
C ARG A 843 -12.63 -1.55 -4.47
N THR A 844 -13.12 -2.31 -5.45
CA THR A 844 -14.52 -2.75 -5.51
C THR A 844 -14.88 -3.46 -4.22
N ARG A 845 -15.91 -2.97 -3.53
CA ARG A 845 -16.58 -3.61 -2.40
C ARG A 845 -18.08 -3.38 -2.56
N ALA A 846 -18.89 -4.35 -2.17
CA ALA A 846 -20.31 -4.07 -1.93
C ALA A 846 -20.42 -2.98 -0.85
N ILE A 847 -21.29 -1.99 -1.06
CA ILE A 847 -21.66 -1.03 -0.01
C ILE A 847 -22.69 -1.72 0.88
N GLU A 848 -22.23 -2.69 1.67
CA GLU A 848 -22.97 -3.13 2.84
C GLU A 848 -23.09 -1.95 3.81
N ALA A 849 -24.27 -1.76 4.39
CA ALA A 849 -24.58 -0.60 5.22
C ALA A 849 -23.81 -0.63 6.56
N ARG A 850 -22.59 -0.11 6.56
CA ARG A 850 -21.84 0.18 7.79
C ARG A 850 -22.63 1.17 8.64
N GLY A 851 -22.96 0.77 9.87
CA GLY A 851 -23.87 1.57 10.69
C GLY A 851 -23.90 1.19 12.17
N VAL A 852 -24.46 2.12 12.95
CA VAL A 852 -24.68 1.95 14.40
C VAL A 852 -26.15 1.63 14.65
N LYS A 853 -26.41 0.42 15.16
CA LYS A 853 -27.77 -0.11 15.37
C LYS A 853 -28.12 -0.06 16.87
N ARG A 854 -29.04 0.80 17.28
CA ARG A 854 -29.48 0.88 18.69
C ARG A 854 -30.54 -0.17 19.02
N MET A 855 -30.25 -1.05 19.98
CA MET A 855 -31.19 -1.98 20.61
C MET A 855 -31.75 -1.37 21.88
N ALA A 856 -32.98 -0.84 21.84
CA ALA A 856 -33.56 -0.05 22.94
C ALA A 856 -35.09 -0.18 23.05
N GLY A 857 -35.52 -0.92 24.07
CA GLY A 857 -36.91 -0.94 24.51
C GLY A 857 -37.25 0.21 25.46
N ALA A 858 -38.52 0.28 25.87
CA ALA A 858 -38.98 1.21 26.91
C ALA A 858 -38.43 0.85 28.32
N ASP A 859 -37.97 -0.38 28.49
CA ASP A 859 -37.19 -0.89 29.62
C ASP A 859 -36.37 -2.12 29.17
N ARG A 860 -35.53 -2.65 30.07
CA ARG A 860 -34.71 -3.86 29.87
C ARG A 860 -35.47 -5.10 29.35
N PHE A 861 -36.76 -5.24 29.68
CA PHE A 861 -37.56 -6.38 29.21
C PHE A 861 -37.95 -6.19 27.74
N ALA A 862 -38.30 -4.96 27.36
CA ALA A 862 -38.50 -4.60 25.96
C ALA A 862 -37.19 -4.62 25.16
N THR A 863 -36.04 -4.23 25.74
CA THR A 863 -34.71 -4.35 25.07
C THR A 863 -34.34 -5.82 24.83
N ALA A 864 -34.53 -6.69 25.83
CA ALA A 864 -34.32 -8.13 25.68
C ALA A 864 -35.23 -8.74 24.59
N ALA A 865 -36.51 -8.36 24.58
CA ALA A 865 -37.47 -8.81 23.56
C ALA A 865 -37.11 -8.31 22.15
N GLN A 866 -36.66 -7.06 22.00
CA GLN A 866 -36.21 -6.54 20.70
C GLN A 866 -34.96 -7.23 20.17
N LEU A 867 -33.92 -7.39 21.00
CA LEU A 867 -32.69 -8.10 20.61
C LEU A 867 -33.01 -9.55 20.20
N SER A 868 -33.92 -10.19 20.93
CA SER A 868 -34.39 -11.54 20.62
C SER A 868 -35.18 -11.60 19.30
N ALA A 869 -36.06 -10.62 19.06
CA ALA A 869 -36.85 -10.51 17.83
C ALA A 869 -36.00 -10.19 16.58
N ASP A 870 -34.89 -9.46 16.76
CA ASP A 870 -33.96 -9.07 15.70
C ASP A 870 -32.99 -10.20 15.30
N ARG A 871 -32.61 -11.06 16.25
CA ARG A 871 -31.56 -12.08 16.05
C ARG A 871 -32.05 -13.52 15.94
N PHE A 872 -33.24 -13.87 16.46
CA PHE A 872 -33.72 -15.25 16.47
C PHE A 872 -35.05 -15.42 15.72
N ALA A 873 -35.11 -16.39 14.82
CA ALA A 873 -36.34 -16.78 14.12
C ALA A 873 -37.31 -17.56 15.04
N PRO A 874 -38.61 -17.65 14.72
CA PRO A 874 -39.54 -18.58 15.36
C PRO A 874 -39.10 -20.04 15.26
N GLY A 875 -39.26 -20.81 16.34
CA GLY A 875 -38.95 -22.25 16.42
C GLY A 875 -37.59 -22.57 17.04
N VAL A 876 -37.11 -21.80 18.02
CA VAL A 876 -35.80 -22.03 18.66
C VAL A 876 -35.77 -23.31 19.52
N ASN A 877 -34.62 -24.00 19.55
CA ASN A 877 -34.44 -25.21 20.36
C ASN A 877 -34.59 -24.92 21.88
N VAL A 878 -34.17 -23.74 22.33
CA VAL A 878 -34.24 -23.32 23.73
C VAL A 878 -34.39 -21.81 23.84
N ALA A 879 -35.11 -21.36 24.88
CA ALA A 879 -35.04 -19.98 25.36
C ALA A 879 -34.53 -19.95 26.81
N TYR A 880 -33.53 -19.11 27.08
CA TYR A 880 -33.00 -18.89 28.42
C TYR A 880 -33.74 -17.74 29.09
N VAL A 881 -34.12 -17.90 30.35
CA VAL A 881 -34.94 -16.91 31.09
C VAL A 881 -34.29 -16.59 32.42
N ALA A 882 -33.88 -15.33 32.62
CA ALA A 882 -33.17 -14.85 33.80
C ALA A 882 -33.90 -13.70 34.52
N SER A 883 -33.48 -13.37 35.75
CA SER A 883 -34.08 -12.28 36.52
C SER A 883 -33.54 -10.90 36.09
N GLY A 884 -34.40 -10.05 35.52
CA GLY A 884 -34.06 -8.68 35.12
C GLY A 884 -33.72 -7.70 36.26
N THR A 885 -33.64 -8.21 37.50
CA THR A 885 -33.20 -7.50 38.70
C THR A 885 -32.08 -8.22 39.47
N GLY A 886 -31.64 -9.39 39.00
CA GLY A 886 -30.67 -10.26 39.68
C GLY A 886 -29.58 -10.75 38.73
N PHE A 887 -28.65 -9.86 38.40
CA PHE A 887 -27.83 -9.95 37.18
C PHE A 887 -26.83 -11.12 37.12
N ALA A 888 -26.34 -11.64 38.24
CA ALA A 888 -25.30 -12.68 38.25
C ALA A 888 -25.72 -14.00 37.59
N ASP A 889 -26.99 -14.39 37.77
CA ASP A 889 -27.56 -15.60 37.17
C ASP A 889 -27.82 -15.40 35.66
N ALA A 890 -28.04 -14.15 35.21
CA ALA A 890 -28.16 -13.79 33.80
C ALA A 890 -26.79 -13.73 33.09
N LEU A 891 -25.77 -13.18 33.77
CA LEU A 891 -24.41 -12.99 33.24
C LEU A 891 -23.68 -14.31 32.98
N THR A 892 -23.92 -15.32 33.81
CA THR A 892 -23.30 -16.65 33.64
C THR A 892 -24.17 -17.55 32.78
N GLY A 893 -25.49 -17.32 32.77
CA GLY A 893 -26.42 -17.96 31.85
C GLY A 893 -26.37 -17.46 30.41
N SER A 894 -25.85 -16.25 30.15
CA SER A 894 -25.66 -15.75 28.78
C SER A 894 -24.53 -16.48 28.05
N VAL A 895 -23.52 -16.98 28.76
CA VAL A 895 -22.50 -17.86 28.17
C VAL A 895 -23.13 -19.18 27.73
N ALA A 896 -23.91 -19.83 28.61
CA ALA A 896 -24.64 -21.05 28.26
C ALA A 896 -25.64 -20.83 27.11
N ALA A 897 -26.28 -19.66 27.03
CA ALA A 897 -27.17 -19.31 25.95
C ALA A 897 -26.43 -19.00 24.62
N GLY A 898 -25.22 -18.43 24.67
CA GLY A 898 -24.38 -18.24 23.48
C GLY A 898 -23.94 -19.57 22.87
N ILE A 899 -23.50 -20.53 23.70
CA ILE A 899 -23.13 -21.89 23.28
C ILE A 899 -24.32 -22.69 22.72
N ASP A 900 -25.53 -22.47 23.24
CA ASP A 900 -26.78 -23.07 22.72
C ASP A 900 -27.39 -22.29 21.52
N GLU A 901 -26.71 -21.24 21.01
CA GLU A 901 -27.21 -20.29 19.98
C GLU A 901 -28.64 -19.77 20.28
N ALA A 902 -28.85 -19.26 21.49
CA ALA A 902 -30.18 -19.06 22.07
C ALA A 902 -30.43 -17.67 22.68
N PRO A 903 -31.69 -17.18 22.65
CA PRO A 903 -32.05 -15.91 23.28
C PRO A 903 -32.05 -15.97 24.80
N VAL A 904 -31.48 -14.95 25.44
CA VAL A 904 -31.66 -14.64 26.86
C VAL A 904 -32.79 -13.61 27.01
N LEU A 905 -33.87 -14.02 27.68
CA LEU A 905 -35.00 -13.16 28.02
C LEU A 905 -35.02 -12.86 29.53
N LEU A 906 -35.53 -11.68 29.88
CA LEU A 906 -35.56 -11.20 31.25
C LEU A 906 -36.99 -11.26 31.83
N VAL A 907 -37.16 -11.71 33.06
CA VAL A 907 -38.43 -11.68 33.79
C VAL A 907 -38.30 -11.01 35.16
N THR A 908 -39.43 -10.72 35.81
CA THR A 908 -39.44 -10.34 37.22
C THR A 908 -39.58 -11.60 38.10
N ALA A 909 -39.30 -11.49 39.40
CA ALA A 909 -39.45 -12.62 40.32
C ALA A 909 -40.88 -13.20 40.34
N ASP A 910 -41.91 -12.35 40.21
CA ASP A 910 -43.31 -12.70 40.47
C ASP A 910 -44.23 -12.62 39.21
N ALA A 911 -43.72 -12.24 38.04
CA ALA A 911 -44.46 -12.21 36.77
C ALA A 911 -43.56 -12.25 35.52
N VAL A 912 -44.05 -12.90 34.45
CA VAL A 912 -43.54 -12.69 33.08
C VAL A 912 -44.04 -11.33 32.55
N PRO A 913 -43.17 -10.40 32.10
CA PRO A 913 -43.60 -9.15 31.48
C PRO A 913 -44.35 -9.39 30.15
N GLY A 914 -45.33 -8.54 29.82
CA GLY A 914 -46.16 -8.73 28.62
C GLY A 914 -45.37 -8.87 27.31
N VAL A 915 -44.36 -8.02 27.11
CA VAL A 915 -43.47 -8.06 25.93
C VAL A 915 -42.62 -9.34 25.86
N ILE A 916 -42.36 -9.99 27.00
CA ILE A 916 -41.61 -11.24 27.10
C ILE A 916 -42.53 -12.44 26.86
N ALA A 917 -43.79 -12.36 27.29
CA ALA A 917 -44.81 -13.34 26.95
C ALA A 917 -45.16 -13.31 25.44
N GLU A 918 -45.23 -12.12 24.85
CA GLU A 918 -45.39 -11.95 23.39
C GLU A 918 -44.18 -12.50 22.64
N GLU A 919 -42.95 -12.24 23.10
CA GLU A 919 -41.74 -12.76 22.48
C GLU A 919 -41.57 -14.28 22.64
N LEU A 920 -41.84 -14.85 23.82
CA LEU A 920 -41.85 -16.31 24.01
C LEU A 920 -42.89 -17.00 23.12
N ALA A 921 -44.06 -16.37 22.90
CA ALA A 921 -45.07 -16.87 21.97
C ALA A 921 -44.66 -16.75 20.49
N ARG A 922 -43.80 -15.77 20.14
CA ARG A 922 -43.18 -15.66 18.81
C ARG A 922 -42.09 -16.70 18.60
N LEU A 923 -41.22 -16.90 19.60
CA LEU A 923 -40.11 -17.85 19.58
C LEU A 923 -40.58 -19.31 19.56
N SER A 924 -41.71 -19.63 20.23
CA SER A 924 -42.27 -20.99 20.32
C SER A 924 -41.22 -22.08 20.69
N PRO A 925 -40.44 -21.91 21.77
CA PRO A 925 -39.25 -22.71 22.04
C PRO A 925 -39.54 -24.18 22.37
N GLU A 926 -38.67 -25.13 21.96
CA GLU A 926 -38.82 -26.55 22.32
C GLU A 926 -38.60 -26.85 23.81
N ARG A 927 -37.72 -26.10 24.49
CA ARG A 927 -37.55 -26.10 25.96
C ARG A 927 -37.27 -24.70 26.50
N ILE A 928 -37.49 -24.49 27.80
CA ILE A 928 -37.14 -23.21 28.47
C ILE A 928 -36.23 -23.49 29.66
N VAL A 929 -35.16 -22.70 29.81
CA VAL A 929 -34.22 -22.80 30.94
C VAL A 929 -34.35 -21.58 31.84
N ALA A 930 -34.94 -21.77 33.02
CA ALA A 930 -35.03 -20.75 34.07
C ALA A 930 -33.72 -20.68 34.86
N LEU A 931 -33.05 -19.53 34.78
CA LEU A 931 -31.77 -19.25 35.44
C LEU A 931 -32.02 -18.60 36.81
N GLY A 932 -31.46 -19.20 37.85
CA GLY A 932 -31.51 -18.66 39.22
C GLY A 932 -32.56 -19.29 40.13
N GLY A 933 -32.40 -19.03 41.43
CA GLY A 933 -33.21 -19.63 42.50
C GLY A 933 -34.67 -19.16 42.54
N SER A 934 -35.48 -19.78 43.39
CA SER A 934 -36.92 -19.46 43.53
C SER A 934 -37.22 -18.05 44.06
N ALA A 935 -36.20 -17.29 44.49
CA ALA A 935 -36.28 -15.88 44.85
C ALA A 935 -35.91 -14.92 43.69
N ALA A 936 -35.24 -15.42 42.65
CA ALA A 936 -34.91 -14.66 41.43
C ALA A 936 -36.00 -14.81 40.36
N ILE A 937 -36.57 -16.01 40.26
CA ILE A 937 -37.73 -16.38 39.42
C ILE A 937 -38.61 -17.32 40.26
N SER A 938 -39.84 -16.96 40.58
CA SER A 938 -40.73 -17.76 41.43
C SER A 938 -41.17 -19.09 40.80
N ALA A 939 -41.85 -19.94 41.60
CA ALA A 939 -42.47 -21.16 41.10
C ALA A 939 -43.67 -20.87 40.20
N ASP A 940 -44.41 -19.79 40.48
CA ASP A 940 -45.58 -19.37 39.70
C ASP A 940 -45.13 -18.87 38.31
N VAL A 941 -44.05 -18.10 38.23
CA VAL A 941 -43.45 -17.68 36.94
C VAL A 941 -42.95 -18.88 36.13
N VAL A 942 -42.30 -19.88 36.74
CA VAL A 942 -41.92 -21.11 36.01
C VAL A 942 -43.15 -21.91 35.53
N SER A 943 -44.26 -21.87 36.27
CA SER A 943 -45.54 -22.45 35.79
C SER A 943 -46.21 -21.62 34.69
N GLU A 944 -45.90 -20.34 34.56
CA GLU A 944 -46.35 -19.46 33.47
C GLU A 944 -45.49 -19.67 32.21
N LEU A 945 -44.16 -19.79 32.36
CA LEU A 945 -43.23 -20.14 31.27
C LEU A 945 -43.60 -21.46 30.59
N GLY A 946 -44.05 -22.45 31.38
CA GLY A 946 -44.56 -23.74 30.87
C GLY A 946 -45.89 -23.67 30.11
N THR A 947 -46.34 -22.48 29.68
CA THR A 947 -47.46 -22.30 28.74
C THR A 947 -47.01 -21.82 27.35
N PHE A 948 -45.71 -21.53 27.17
CA PHE A 948 -45.12 -21.08 25.90
C PHE A 948 -44.29 -22.17 25.18
N THR A 949 -44.24 -23.38 25.74
CA THR A 949 -43.53 -24.53 25.20
C THR A 949 -44.34 -25.82 25.43
N ASP A 950 -44.26 -26.76 24.49
CA ASP A 950 -44.79 -28.12 24.64
C ASP A 950 -43.79 -29.09 25.34
N GLY A 951 -42.56 -28.63 25.60
CA GLY A 951 -41.50 -29.37 26.28
C GLY A 951 -41.33 -29.03 27.77
N ASP A 952 -40.16 -29.36 28.32
CA ASP A 952 -39.85 -29.16 29.74
C ASP A 952 -39.31 -27.74 30.04
N VAL A 953 -39.70 -27.20 31.20
CA VAL A 953 -39.08 -26.00 31.78
C VAL A 953 -38.05 -26.43 32.84
N GLN A 954 -36.79 -26.44 32.46
CA GLN A 954 -35.66 -26.75 33.35
C GLN A 954 -35.34 -25.54 34.23
N ARG A 955 -34.81 -25.77 35.45
CA ARG A 955 -34.22 -24.71 36.28
C ARG A 955 -32.78 -25.05 36.62
N LEU A 956 -31.88 -24.08 36.41
CA LEU A 956 -30.48 -24.13 36.84
C LEU A 956 -30.27 -23.11 37.95
N SER A 957 -29.93 -23.56 39.16
CA SER A 957 -29.87 -22.68 40.34
C SER A 957 -29.09 -23.30 41.50
N GLY A 958 -28.23 -22.51 42.14
CA GLY A 958 -27.66 -22.81 43.45
C GLY A 958 -28.35 -22.04 44.60
N PRO A 959 -27.96 -22.27 45.86
CA PRO A 959 -28.35 -21.42 46.99
C PRO A 959 -27.81 -19.98 46.89
N GLU A 960 -26.66 -19.78 46.23
CA GLU A 960 -26.02 -18.48 46.00
C GLU A 960 -25.46 -18.36 44.57
N ARG A 961 -25.20 -17.13 44.09
CA ARG A 961 -24.76 -16.84 42.71
C ARG A 961 -23.59 -17.68 42.21
N PHE A 962 -22.60 -17.96 43.06
CA PHE A 962 -21.43 -18.78 42.74
C PHE A 962 -21.82 -20.21 42.41
N SER A 963 -22.69 -20.80 43.25
CA SER A 963 -23.27 -22.12 43.01
C SER A 963 -24.33 -22.15 41.89
N THR A 964 -24.92 -21.01 41.50
CA THR A 964 -25.70 -20.93 40.26
C THR A 964 -24.79 -20.97 39.05
N ALA A 965 -23.72 -20.17 39.01
CA ALA A 965 -22.73 -20.17 37.93
C ALA A 965 -22.14 -21.57 37.71
N ALA A 966 -21.72 -22.24 38.79
CA ALA A 966 -21.24 -23.63 38.72
C ALA A 966 -22.32 -24.61 38.23
N ALA A 967 -23.59 -24.46 38.65
CA ALA A 967 -24.69 -25.31 38.18
C ALA A 967 -25.12 -25.03 36.73
N ILE A 968 -24.83 -23.84 36.19
CA ILE A 968 -24.98 -23.51 34.77
C ILE A 968 -23.84 -24.16 33.99
N SER A 969 -22.59 -23.91 34.39
CA SER A 969 -21.39 -24.52 33.81
C SER A 969 -21.51 -26.05 33.71
N HIS A 970 -21.87 -26.71 34.81
CA HIS A 970 -22.06 -28.16 34.87
C HIS A 970 -23.19 -28.71 33.97
N ALA A 971 -24.14 -27.87 33.57
CA ALA A 971 -25.23 -28.25 32.67
C ALA A 971 -24.90 -28.02 31.18
N THR A 972 -23.84 -27.27 30.89
CA THR A 972 -23.41 -26.89 29.53
C THR A 972 -22.12 -27.57 29.11
N PHE A 973 -21.09 -27.53 29.96
CA PHE A 973 -19.72 -27.96 29.63
C PHE A 973 -19.37 -29.30 30.30
N ALA A 974 -19.03 -30.31 29.49
CA ALA A 974 -18.49 -31.57 30.00
C ALA A 974 -17.07 -31.40 30.55
N GLU A 975 -16.24 -30.70 29.78
CA GLU A 975 -14.85 -30.28 30.02
C GLU A 975 -14.69 -28.90 29.33
N ALA A 976 -13.63 -28.14 29.62
CA ALA A 976 -13.36 -26.87 28.93
C ALA A 976 -11.87 -26.49 29.04
N ASP A 977 -11.21 -26.27 27.91
CA ASP A 977 -9.76 -25.99 27.86
C ASP A 977 -9.41 -24.63 28.50
N THR A 978 -10.30 -23.64 28.38
CA THR A 978 -10.18 -22.31 29.02
C THR A 978 -11.38 -22.01 29.92
N VAL A 979 -11.13 -21.48 31.11
CA VAL A 979 -12.16 -21.04 32.07
C VAL A 979 -12.00 -19.56 32.41
N TYR A 980 -13.05 -18.77 32.20
CA TYR A 980 -13.06 -17.34 32.51
C TYR A 980 -13.59 -17.10 33.92
N VAL A 981 -12.96 -16.19 34.66
CA VAL A 981 -13.28 -15.94 36.08
C VAL A 981 -13.46 -14.45 36.33
N ALA A 982 -14.67 -14.06 36.73
CA ALA A 982 -15.01 -12.68 37.09
C ALA A 982 -15.42 -12.53 38.56
N THR A 983 -15.38 -11.30 39.08
CA THR A 983 -15.84 -11.02 40.44
C THR A 983 -17.38 -11.05 40.52
N GLY A 984 -17.93 -11.73 41.51
CA GLY A 984 -19.38 -11.89 41.67
C GLY A 984 -20.09 -10.72 42.38
N SER A 985 -19.40 -9.60 42.63
CA SER A 985 -19.92 -8.45 43.41
C SER A 985 -20.17 -7.17 42.60
N ASP A 986 -19.45 -6.96 41.50
CA ASP A 986 -19.69 -5.94 40.48
C ASP A 986 -19.37 -6.58 39.13
N PHE A 987 -20.07 -6.20 38.05
CA PHE A 987 -20.17 -7.04 36.85
C PHE A 987 -19.59 -6.48 35.52
N PRO A 988 -18.79 -5.40 35.46
CA PRO A 988 -18.34 -4.87 34.17
C PRO A 988 -17.35 -5.81 33.47
N ASP A 989 -16.34 -6.30 34.21
CA ASP A 989 -15.26 -7.12 33.66
C ASP A 989 -15.81 -8.48 33.18
N GLY A 990 -16.78 -9.05 33.92
CA GLY A 990 -17.51 -10.25 33.51
C GLY A 990 -18.48 -10.01 32.34
N LEU A 991 -19.07 -8.82 32.20
CA LEU A 991 -19.94 -8.48 31.06
C LEU A 991 -19.16 -8.39 29.76
N ALA A 992 -17.95 -7.83 29.78
CA ALA A 992 -17.05 -7.81 28.63
C ALA A 992 -16.51 -9.22 28.29
N GLY A 993 -16.20 -10.03 29.30
CA GLY A 993 -15.65 -11.39 29.11
C GLY A 993 -16.64 -12.52 28.91
N ALA A 994 -17.95 -12.30 29.07
CA ALA A 994 -18.96 -13.31 28.74
C ALA A 994 -18.95 -13.70 27.25
N PRO A 995 -18.87 -12.76 26.28
CA PRO A 995 -18.59 -13.08 24.88
C PRO A 995 -17.31 -13.89 24.67
N ALA A 996 -16.19 -13.50 25.30
CA ALA A 996 -14.90 -14.19 25.14
C ALA A 996 -14.96 -15.64 25.65
N ALA A 997 -15.69 -15.88 26.74
CA ALA A 997 -15.97 -17.22 27.24
C ALA A 997 -16.77 -18.06 26.21
N VAL A 998 -17.77 -17.49 25.53
CA VAL A 998 -18.50 -18.18 24.44
C VAL A 998 -17.57 -18.49 23.27
N ALA A 999 -16.79 -17.52 22.80
CA ALA A 999 -15.89 -17.68 21.66
C ALA A 999 -14.81 -18.75 21.91
N ALA A 1000 -14.29 -18.82 23.13
CA ALA A 1000 -13.34 -19.85 23.57
C ALA A 1000 -13.99 -21.19 23.97
N GLY A 1001 -15.31 -21.35 23.83
CA GLY A 1001 -16.04 -22.58 24.18
C GLY A 1001 -16.05 -22.93 25.67
N GLY A 1002 -15.84 -21.94 26.56
CA GLY A 1002 -15.60 -22.13 27.99
C GLY A 1002 -16.61 -21.43 28.92
N PRO A 1003 -16.70 -21.83 30.20
CA PRO A 1003 -17.60 -21.20 31.17
C PRO A 1003 -17.05 -19.90 31.76
N LEU A 1004 -17.96 -18.95 32.05
CA LEU A 1004 -17.71 -17.84 32.95
C LEU A 1004 -18.13 -18.21 34.38
N LEU A 1005 -17.14 -18.36 35.27
CA LEU A 1005 -17.33 -18.63 36.69
C LEU A 1005 -17.15 -17.36 37.55
N LEU A 1006 -17.69 -17.39 38.76
CA LEU A 1006 -17.69 -16.25 39.68
C LEU A 1006 -16.90 -16.52 40.97
N VAL A 1007 -16.12 -15.53 41.40
CA VAL A 1007 -15.36 -15.54 42.67
C VAL A 1007 -15.71 -14.33 43.55
N THR A 1008 -15.21 -14.30 44.79
CA THR A 1008 -15.18 -13.06 45.60
C THR A 1008 -13.80 -12.41 45.48
N ALA A 1009 -13.68 -11.12 45.80
CA ALA A 1009 -12.39 -10.42 45.74
C ALA A 1009 -11.28 -11.06 46.60
N ASP A 1010 -11.62 -11.71 47.71
CA ASP A 1010 -10.65 -12.28 48.67
C ASP A 1010 -10.58 -13.83 48.66
N ALA A 1011 -11.52 -14.53 47.99
CA ALA A 1011 -11.60 -15.99 48.01
C ALA A 1011 -12.33 -16.61 46.79
N VAL A 1012 -11.84 -17.76 46.34
CA VAL A 1012 -12.59 -18.72 45.51
C VAL A 1012 -13.65 -19.40 46.41
N PRO A 1013 -14.94 -19.36 46.08
CA PRO A 1013 -15.97 -20.14 46.79
C PRO A 1013 -15.82 -21.64 46.52
N ASP A 1014 -16.14 -22.50 47.51
CA ASP A 1014 -16.06 -23.97 47.41
C ASP A 1014 -16.70 -24.50 46.11
N ALA A 1015 -17.91 -24.02 45.76
CA ALA A 1015 -18.64 -24.44 44.56
C ALA A 1015 -18.00 -23.98 43.24
N THR A 1016 -17.15 -22.96 43.26
CA THR A 1016 -16.36 -22.52 42.10
C THR A 1016 -15.10 -23.38 41.97
N ALA A 1017 -14.43 -23.68 43.09
CA ALA A 1017 -13.26 -24.56 43.10
C ALA A 1017 -13.61 -26.01 42.69
N ASP A 1018 -14.71 -26.56 43.23
CA ASP A 1018 -15.24 -27.88 42.87
C ASP A 1018 -15.59 -28.00 41.36
N GLU A 1019 -15.93 -26.89 40.70
CA GLU A 1019 -16.28 -26.85 39.27
C GLU A 1019 -15.05 -26.65 38.38
N VAL A 1020 -14.09 -25.79 38.75
CA VAL A 1020 -12.79 -25.69 38.05
C VAL A 1020 -12.07 -27.04 38.05
N ALA A 1021 -11.97 -27.70 39.21
CA ALA A 1021 -11.37 -29.03 39.35
C ALA A 1021 -12.20 -30.18 38.73
N ARG A 1022 -13.35 -29.87 38.12
CA ARG A 1022 -14.19 -30.80 37.35
C ARG A 1022 -14.11 -30.54 35.84
N LEU A 1023 -13.77 -29.32 35.43
CA LEU A 1023 -13.56 -28.94 34.04
C LEU A 1023 -12.16 -29.33 33.54
N ASP A 1024 -11.20 -29.46 34.45
CA ASP A 1024 -9.78 -29.84 34.21
C ASP A 1024 -9.09 -28.95 33.15
N PRO A 1025 -9.18 -27.60 33.24
CA PRO A 1025 -8.76 -26.68 32.18
C PRO A 1025 -7.24 -26.57 32.05
N GLU A 1026 -6.75 -26.25 30.86
CA GLU A 1026 -5.36 -25.87 30.63
C GLU A 1026 -5.10 -24.40 31.03
N ARG A 1027 -6.07 -23.50 30.76
CA ARG A 1027 -5.96 -22.05 30.96
C ARG A 1027 -7.10 -21.49 31.83
N ILE A 1028 -6.80 -20.56 32.73
CA ILE A 1028 -7.77 -19.79 33.51
C ILE A 1028 -7.53 -18.29 33.28
N VAL A 1029 -8.54 -17.57 32.82
CA VAL A 1029 -8.44 -16.12 32.51
C VAL A 1029 -9.15 -15.31 33.60
N LEU A 1030 -8.39 -14.52 34.37
CA LEU A 1030 -8.94 -13.62 35.38
C LEU A 1030 -9.36 -12.29 34.75
N LEU A 1031 -10.66 -12.00 34.83
CA LEU A 1031 -11.26 -10.78 34.30
C LEU A 1031 -11.27 -9.68 35.38
N GLY A 1032 -10.46 -8.65 35.17
CA GLY A 1032 -10.37 -7.46 36.03
C GLY A 1032 -9.16 -7.46 36.97
N GLY A 1033 -8.84 -6.27 37.49
CA GLY A 1033 -7.63 -6.04 38.28
C GLY A 1033 -7.64 -6.61 39.71
N THR A 1034 -6.53 -6.44 40.42
CA THR A 1034 -6.33 -6.98 41.78
C THR A 1034 -7.25 -6.39 42.85
N GLY A 1035 -8.01 -5.33 42.54
CA GLY A 1035 -9.10 -4.81 43.37
C GLY A 1035 -10.45 -5.51 43.17
N ALA A 1036 -10.64 -6.22 42.05
CA ALA A 1036 -11.83 -7.02 41.73
C ALA A 1036 -11.63 -8.51 42.07
N ILE A 1037 -10.45 -9.04 41.75
CA ILE A 1037 -10.01 -10.42 42.03
C ILE A 1037 -8.61 -10.34 42.65
N GLY A 1038 -8.50 -10.49 43.97
CA GLY A 1038 -7.25 -10.27 44.70
C GLY A 1038 -6.18 -11.34 44.47
N PRO A 1039 -4.89 -11.06 44.76
CA PRO A 1039 -3.79 -12.01 44.52
C PRO A 1039 -3.90 -13.35 45.26
N GLY A 1040 -4.69 -13.41 46.35
CA GLY A 1040 -4.98 -14.67 47.05
C GLY A 1040 -5.93 -15.60 46.30
N VAL A 1041 -6.75 -15.07 45.38
CA VAL A 1041 -7.63 -15.83 44.49
C VAL A 1041 -6.84 -16.35 43.30
N GLU A 1042 -6.03 -15.49 42.69
CA GLU A 1042 -5.04 -15.83 41.65
C GLU A 1042 -4.11 -16.95 42.12
N SER A 1043 -3.51 -16.82 43.32
CA SER A 1043 -2.64 -17.84 43.93
C SER A 1043 -3.36 -19.17 44.26
N ALA A 1044 -4.69 -19.19 44.27
CA ALA A 1044 -5.48 -20.40 44.52
C ALA A 1044 -5.88 -21.09 43.20
N LEU A 1045 -6.16 -20.33 42.15
CA LEU A 1045 -6.48 -20.85 40.81
C LEU A 1045 -5.22 -21.33 40.08
N ALA A 1046 -4.08 -20.67 40.30
CA ALA A 1046 -2.76 -21.06 39.78
C ALA A 1046 -2.17 -22.33 40.46
N ALA A 1047 -2.97 -23.01 41.29
CA ALA A 1047 -2.68 -24.35 41.78
C ALA A 1047 -3.36 -25.46 40.95
N GLU A 1048 -4.35 -25.10 40.13
CA GLU A 1048 -5.13 -26.03 39.30
C GLU A 1048 -4.71 -25.96 37.82
N ALA A 1049 -4.51 -24.76 37.25
CA ALA A 1049 -4.15 -24.53 35.83
C ALA A 1049 -3.21 -23.32 35.63
N GLU A 1050 -2.81 -23.03 34.39
CA GLU A 1050 -2.12 -21.76 34.05
C GLU A 1050 -3.09 -20.57 34.17
N VAL A 1051 -2.61 -19.42 34.68
CA VAL A 1051 -3.47 -18.28 35.02
C VAL A 1051 -3.00 -16.99 34.35
N ASP A 1052 -3.82 -16.51 33.42
CA ASP A 1052 -3.71 -15.19 32.83
C ASP A 1052 -4.59 -14.17 33.57
N ARG A 1053 -4.31 -12.88 33.37
CA ARG A 1053 -5.12 -11.78 33.92
C ARG A 1053 -5.28 -10.64 32.92
N LEU A 1054 -6.47 -10.53 32.34
CA LEU A 1054 -6.86 -9.39 31.51
C LEU A 1054 -7.41 -8.28 32.43
N ALA A 1055 -6.62 -7.23 32.63
CA ALA A 1055 -6.91 -6.18 33.61
C ALA A 1055 -6.35 -4.82 33.20
N GLY A 1056 -7.25 -3.89 32.83
CA GLY A 1056 -6.88 -2.50 32.56
C GLY A 1056 -6.77 -1.66 33.83
N SER A 1057 -6.38 -0.39 33.66
CA SER A 1057 -6.37 0.62 34.74
C SER A 1057 -7.78 0.92 35.29
N GLN A 1058 -8.79 0.69 34.45
CA GLN A 1058 -10.23 0.88 34.71
C GLN A 1058 -11.03 -0.15 33.91
N ARG A 1059 -12.32 -0.30 34.23
CA ARG A 1059 -13.23 -1.26 33.57
C ARG A 1059 -13.32 -1.13 32.04
N PHE A 1060 -13.03 0.05 31.50
CA PHE A 1060 -13.06 0.33 30.05
C PHE A 1060 -11.81 -0.25 29.36
N ALA A 1061 -10.62 0.02 29.91
CA ALA A 1061 -9.38 -0.64 29.53
C ALA A 1061 -9.42 -2.17 29.75
N THR A 1062 -10.10 -2.67 30.80
CA THR A 1062 -10.32 -4.13 30.93
C THR A 1062 -11.16 -4.67 29.78
N ALA A 1063 -12.23 -3.98 29.39
CA ALA A 1063 -13.07 -4.40 28.26
C ALA A 1063 -12.32 -4.37 26.92
N ALA A 1064 -11.39 -3.42 26.72
CA ALA A 1064 -10.50 -3.40 25.56
C ALA A 1064 -9.56 -4.61 25.54
N LEU A 1065 -8.82 -4.87 26.63
CA LEU A 1065 -7.92 -6.03 26.74
C LEU A 1065 -8.63 -7.40 26.64
N VAL A 1066 -9.95 -7.43 26.84
CA VAL A 1066 -10.81 -8.62 26.68
C VAL A 1066 -11.34 -8.73 25.24
N ALA A 1067 -11.39 -7.63 24.50
CA ALA A 1067 -11.71 -7.63 23.08
C ALA A 1067 -10.52 -8.08 22.22
N ASP A 1068 -9.28 -7.97 22.73
CA ASP A 1068 -8.07 -8.48 22.06
C ASP A 1068 -8.02 -10.02 21.95
N GLU A 1069 -8.91 -10.75 22.63
CA GLU A 1069 -9.12 -12.21 22.43
C GLU A 1069 -10.05 -12.51 21.22
N PHE A 1070 -10.38 -11.52 20.37
CA PHE A 1070 -11.18 -11.66 19.15
C PHE A 1070 -10.39 -11.24 17.89
N GLU A 1071 -10.36 -12.11 16.89
CA GLU A 1071 -9.70 -11.87 15.59
C GLU A 1071 -10.71 -11.25 14.58
N ASP A 1072 -10.38 -10.07 14.03
CA ASP A 1072 -11.18 -9.27 13.07
C ASP A 1072 -12.71 -9.25 13.30
N PRO A 1073 -13.21 -8.86 14.49
CA PRO A 1073 -14.64 -8.90 14.82
C PRO A 1073 -15.48 -7.97 13.94
N SER A 1074 -16.32 -8.55 13.09
CA SER A 1074 -17.09 -7.79 12.09
C SER A 1074 -18.23 -6.93 12.67
N GLU A 1075 -18.70 -7.24 13.88
CA GLU A 1075 -19.59 -6.41 14.69
C GLU A 1075 -18.98 -6.19 16.07
N VAL A 1076 -19.22 -5.03 16.67
CA VAL A 1076 -18.88 -4.75 18.09
C VAL A 1076 -20.12 -4.31 18.85
N PHE A 1077 -20.35 -4.87 20.04
CA PHE A 1077 -21.46 -4.47 20.90
C PHE A 1077 -20.98 -3.40 21.88
N VAL A 1078 -21.71 -2.29 22.03
CA VAL A 1078 -21.37 -1.23 23.00
C VAL A 1078 -22.44 -1.14 24.09
N ALA A 1079 -22.02 -1.33 25.33
CA ALA A 1079 -22.86 -1.41 26.52
C ALA A 1079 -22.47 -0.36 27.57
N THR A 1080 -23.41 -0.04 28.48
CA THR A 1080 -23.13 0.87 29.59
C THR A 1080 -22.33 0.17 30.71
N GLY A 1081 -21.17 0.73 31.06
CA GLY A 1081 -20.31 0.23 32.14
C GLY A 1081 -20.78 0.56 33.56
N ALA A 1082 -22.00 1.08 33.72
CA ALA A 1082 -22.54 1.61 34.98
C ALA A 1082 -23.80 0.88 35.50
N GLU A 1083 -24.80 0.62 34.64
CA GLU A 1083 -26.08 0.00 35.00
C GLU A 1083 -26.42 -1.10 33.98
N PHE A 1084 -25.78 -2.27 34.13
CA PHE A 1084 -25.65 -3.34 33.12
C PHE A 1084 -26.95 -3.98 32.58
N ALA A 1085 -28.12 -3.58 33.07
CA ALA A 1085 -29.35 -4.35 32.92
C ALA A 1085 -29.85 -4.51 31.48
N ASP A 1086 -29.54 -3.55 30.60
CA ASP A 1086 -29.91 -3.57 29.18
C ASP A 1086 -28.88 -4.35 28.33
N ALA A 1087 -27.74 -4.74 28.91
CA ALA A 1087 -26.60 -5.35 28.22
C ALA A 1087 -26.40 -6.84 28.51
N LEU A 1088 -26.99 -7.38 29.59
CA LEU A 1088 -26.82 -8.78 30.00
C LEU A 1088 -27.27 -9.80 28.94
N THR A 1089 -28.19 -9.42 28.07
CA THR A 1089 -28.67 -10.23 26.95
C THR A 1089 -27.76 -10.16 25.73
N ALA A 1090 -26.92 -9.12 25.61
CA ALA A 1090 -25.97 -8.98 24.52
C ALA A 1090 -24.84 -10.00 24.62
N GLY A 1091 -24.42 -10.41 25.82
CA GLY A 1091 -23.30 -11.36 26.00
C GLY A 1091 -23.49 -12.69 25.26
N ALA A 1092 -24.72 -13.18 25.14
CA ALA A 1092 -25.04 -14.40 24.39
C ALA A 1092 -24.95 -14.18 22.88
N VAL A 1093 -25.56 -13.10 22.39
CA VAL A 1093 -25.60 -12.73 20.96
C VAL A 1093 -24.22 -12.36 20.43
N ALA A 1094 -23.48 -11.55 21.18
CA ALA A 1094 -22.15 -11.10 20.82
C ALA A 1094 -21.16 -12.28 20.82
N GLY A 1095 -21.21 -13.15 21.84
CA GLY A 1095 -20.42 -14.37 21.88
C GLY A 1095 -20.68 -15.30 20.68
N ALA A 1096 -21.96 -15.56 20.36
CA ALA A 1096 -22.34 -16.38 19.19
C ALA A 1096 -22.00 -15.72 17.84
N ALA A 1097 -21.85 -14.40 17.80
CA ALA A 1097 -21.46 -13.63 16.61
C ALA A 1097 -19.93 -13.44 16.46
N GLY A 1098 -19.12 -13.96 17.37
CA GLY A 1098 -17.66 -13.70 17.39
C GLY A 1098 -17.33 -12.22 17.64
N ALA A 1099 -18.13 -11.54 18.47
CA ALA A 1099 -18.09 -10.10 18.68
C ALA A 1099 -17.83 -9.72 20.16
N PRO A 1100 -16.95 -8.75 20.45
CA PRO A 1100 -16.72 -8.28 21.80
C PRO A 1100 -17.83 -7.35 22.33
N VAL A 1101 -18.00 -7.30 23.65
CA VAL A 1101 -18.86 -6.32 24.36
C VAL A 1101 -17.98 -5.25 25.00
N MET A 1102 -17.89 -4.12 24.30
CA MET A 1102 -17.18 -2.92 24.73
C MET A 1102 -18.03 -2.09 25.71
N LEU A 1103 -17.36 -1.40 26.65
CA LEU A 1103 -18.02 -0.63 27.69
C LEU A 1103 -17.82 0.89 27.51
N ALA A 1104 -18.90 1.65 27.59
CA ALA A 1104 -18.88 3.11 27.58
C ALA A 1104 -19.75 3.69 28.72
N THR A 1105 -19.89 5.02 28.76
CA THR A 1105 -20.81 5.72 29.68
C THR A 1105 -21.93 6.42 28.90
N ALA A 1106 -22.93 6.95 29.59
CA ALA A 1106 -24.02 7.69 28.93
C ALA A 1106 -23.52 8.94 28.17
N ASP A 1107 -22.55 9.66 28.72
CA ASP A 1107 -22.11 10.97 28.21
C ASP A 1107 -20.69 10.96 27.59
N THR A 1108 -19.97 9.82 27.60
CA THR A 1108 -18.58 9.74 27.13
C THR A 1108 -18.21 8.33 26.65
N LEU A 1109 -17.62 8.25 25.45
CA LEU A 1109 -16.86 7.09 24.97
C LEU A 1109 -15.44 7.15 25.57
N PRO A 1110 -14.99 6.16 26.36
CA PRO A 1110 -13.63 6.14 26.91
C PRO A 1110 -12.58 6.00 25.81
N GLU A 1111 -11.38 6.56 26.02
CA GLU A 1111 -10.30 6.51 25.02
C GLU A 1111 -9.85 5.08 24.73
N ASP A 1112 -9.67 4.24 25.76
CA ASP A 1112 -9.33 2.81 25.61
C ASP A 1112 -10.34 2.09 24.68
N THR A 1113 -11.62 2.44 24.83
CA THR A 1113 -12.73 1.89 24.05
C THR A 1113 -12.77 2.44 22.63
N ARG A 1114 -12.48 3.73 22.45
CA ARG A 1114 -12.39 4.40 21.14
C ARG A 1114 -11.25 3.80 20.32
N VAL A 1115 -10.07 3.61 20.92
CA VAL A 1115 -8.88 3.06 20.27
C VAL A 1115 -9.12 1.61 19.83
N ALA A 1116 -9.62 0.74 20.71
CA ALA A 1116 -9.92 -0.66 20.36
C ALA A 1116 -10.96 -0.76 19.22
N ILE A 1117 -12.06 0.00 19.28
CA ILE A 1117 -13.06 0.04 18.19
C ILE A 1117 -12.44 0.56 16.89
N THR A 1118 -11.52 1.52 16.95
CA THR A 1118 -10.80 2.02 15.75
C THR A 1118 -9.88 0.94 15.17
N ALA A 1119 -9.20 0.16 16.02
CA ALA A 1119 -8.28 -0.89 15.60
C ALA A 1119 -9.00 -2.05 14.89
N PHE A 1120 -10.14 -2.51 15.41
CA PHE A 1120 -10.96 -3.56 14.77
C PHE A 1120 -11.63 -3.09 13.46
N GLY A 1121 -11.85 -1.78 13.29
CA GLY A 1121 -12.52 -1.21 12.11
C GLY A 1121 -13.84 -1.88 11.69
N PRO A 1122 -14.75 -2.21 12.64
CA PRO A 1122 -15.84 -3.17 12.43
C PRO A 1122 -16.85 -2.71 11.37
N ARG A 1123 -17.58 -3.66 10.77
CA ARG A 1123 -18.65 -3.37 9.81
C ARG A 1123 -19.87 -2.75 10.51
N ALA A 1124 -20.20 -3.19 11.72
CA ALA A 1124 -21.36 -2.71 12.47
C ALA A 1124 -21.04 -2.46 13.95
N ILE A 1125 -21.79 -1.57 14.60
CA ILE A 1125 -21.82 -1.45 16.06
C ILE A 1125 -23.25 -1.55 16.57
N THR A 1126 -23.54 -2.53 17.44
CA THR A 1126 -24.83 -2.62 18.12
C THR A 1126 -24.77 -1.95 19.50
N VAL A 1127 -25.49 -0.84 19.66
CA VAL A 1127 -25.57 -0.07 20.92
C VAL A 1127 -26.69 -0.61 21.81
N MET A 1128 -26.33 -1.08 22.99
CA MET A 1128 -27.25 -1.71 23.94
C MET A 1128 -27.84 -0.70 24.93
N GLY A 1129 -29.17 -0.55 24.86
CA GLY A 1129 -29.95 0.31 25.74
C GLY A 1129 -30.30 1.67 25.14
N GLY A 1130 -31.27 2.33 25.77
CA GLY A 1130 -31.74 3.66 25.37
C GLY A 1130 -30.72 4.77 25.65
N THR A 1131 -31.08 6.00 25.27
CA THR A 1131 -30.23 7.21 25.43
C THR A 1131 -29.89 7.58 26.88
N ALA A 1132 -30.45 6.89 27.87
CA ALA A 1132 -30.07 6.99 29.28
C ALA A 1132 -28.94 6.02 29.70
N ALA A 1133 -28.65 5.00 28.88
CA ALA A 1133 -27.57 4.03 29.10
C ALA A 1133 -26.33 4.39 28.27
N ILE A 1134 -26.53 4.66 26.98
CA ILE A 1134 -25.55 5.19 26.02
C ILE A 1134 -26.22 6.36 25.28
N GLY A 1135 -25.81 7.59 25.60
CA GLY A 1135 -26.42 8.81 25.10
C GLY A 1135 -26.07 9.14 23.66
N GLU A 1136 -26.78 10.12 23.10
CA GLU A 1136 -26.69 10.43 21.67
C GLU A 1136 -25.28 10.89 21.26
N THR A 1137 -24.61 11.72 22.06
CA THR A 1137 -23.22 12.15 21.83
C THR A 1137 -22.27 10.96 21.64
N VAL A 1138 -22.41 9.92 22.47
CA VAL A 1138 -21.59 8.69 22.38
C VAL A 1138 -21.96 7.89 21.14
N SER A 1139 -23.23 7.92 20.74
CA SER A 1139 -23.72 7.20 19.55
C SER A 1139 -23.23 7.89 18.28
N THR A 1140 -23.26 9.22 18.20
CA THR A 1140 -22.63 10.00 17.11
C THR A 1140 -21.13 9.76 17.03
N THR A 1141 -20.39 9.68 18.15
CA THR A 1141 -18.97 9.31 18.10
C THR A 1141 -18.75 7.86 17.64
N LEU A 1142 -19.66 6.92 17.94
CA LEU A 1142 -19.59 5.57 17.37
C LEU A 1142 -19.94 5.56 15.86
N GLU A 1143 -20.85 6.42 15.42
CA GLU A 1143 -21.18 6.64 14.00
C GLU A 1143 -19.97 7.21 13.26
N GLU A 1144 -19.25 8.17 13.85
CA GLU A 1144 -17.97 8.71 13.32
C GLU A 1144 -16.88 7.64 13.16
N LEU A 1145 -16.83 6.62 14.03
CA LEU A 1145 -15.85 5.52 13.96
C LEU A 1145 -16.22 4.44 12.93
N VAL A 1146 -17.51 4.20 12.70
CA VAL A 1146 -18.00 3.18 11.74
C VAL A 1146 -18.19 3.75 10.34
N ALA A 1147 -18.28 5.08 10.20
CA ALA A 1147 -18.43 5.78 8.94
C ALA A 1147 -17.31 5.40 7.94
N PRO A 1148 -17.66 4.86 6.74
CA PRO A 1148 -16.72 4.37 5.73
C PRO A 1148 -15.91 5.51 5.10
#